data_AF-A0A9D6UV75-F1
#
_entry.id   AF-A0A9D6UV75-F1
#
_cell.length_a   1.000
_cell.length_b   1.000
_cell.length_c   1.000
_cell.angle_alpha   90.00
_cell.angle_beta   90.00
_cell.angle_gamma   90.00
#
_symmetry.space_group_name_H-M   'P 1'
#
loop_
_entity.id
_entity.type
_entity.pdbx_description
1 polymer ?
#
loop_
_entity_poly.entity_id
_entity_poly.type
_entity_poly.pdbx_seq_one_letter_code
_entity_poly.pdbx_strand_id
1 'polypeptide(L)'
;MLRRGRWLILLAILGIAAAVTSIFLSQSKLLRRTRPRATAPLPANTSATAEKWEMEMKSGDRAKIVIRASRYEQIKDPPAFLLEGMEMEIRELDGKRFDLVKSARAQFNQDDAQLYADGDVEITMNLPQGAGEQAGRLMQIRTTGVTLDVRSSRASTERKAHFEFDQGSGECLGAMYDPSTRELVMKSEVSLDWRGRDPKKPPMHLESGMLIYKELTAEIFLSPFARLSRGGFRLEAGPSVVKLAKGAIDRVEAVKASGADHTPARQVEYSAEFLNLFFTNKSEIRKIEASENARLLSTSASGKTTVTANRLDLEFDTGKEDSVLKRALATSKARVESQAAGRPGVPPQGARVLTSEVIELTMRAGGKEIEQVATHSPGQVEFLPGRKGDKHRWMTGDRLYIYYAAGNAVEKFRSVDVTTRTESEPRDPKKDPKPTIAITRSKDLQADFDPRTGQMIRLEQWNNFRYEEGARRATAAHAVLDATRELITLKTGARMWDETGSTAGDEIVLEQQTGDMVASGNVTSTRLPDKKQGSEGMMSSSEPLQAKADRMASTEANKKIRYEGRAHLWQAASSLQANSIFIDRTAQQLEATGEVVSQLPDQRPKKGGNVFTIVRAPSLVYSDKTKLAYYTGGVTLDRQGLNVKARQMRAWFVSEPKKEGGEESKLDRMFADGTVEIAEKSAARTRTGSSEHAEYYLADERIILNGGNPVVVDSKRGVTRGAEITWLAREDTLVVDNTGGGPAVSRLNKKK
;
A
#
# COMPACT_ATOMS: atom_id res chain seq x y z
N MET A 1 -133.12 62.35 -45.25
CA MET A 1 -131.94 61.87 -46.02
C MET A 1 -131.00 61.16 -45.04
N LEU A 2 -131.00 59.82 -44.93
CA LEU A 2 -129.78 59.00 -45.00
C LEU A 2 -130.12 57.48 -44.94
N ARG A 3 -131.30 57.07 -45.43
CA ARG A 3 -131.74 55.65 -45.48
C ARG A 3 -131.00 54.79 -46.53
N ARG A 4 -130.16 55.39 -47.37
CA ARG A 4 -129.28 54.72 -48.36
C ARG A 4 -127.81 54.58 -47.94
N GLY A 5 -127.39 55.16 -46.79
CA GLY A 5 -126.00 55.11 -46.32
C GLY A 5 -125.59 53.79 -45.64
N ARG A 6 -126.54 53.01 -45.11
CA ARG A 6 -126.26 51.77 -44.36
C ARG A 6 -125.68 50.64 -45.22
N TRP A 7 -126.09 50.52 -46.48
CA TRP A 7 -125.57 49.50 -47.40
C TRP A 7 -124.18 49.83 -47.93
N LEU A 8 -123.86 51.11 -48.10
CA LEU A 8 -122.52 51.56 -48.51
C LEU A 8 -121.48 51.32 -47.41
N ILE A 9 -121.85 51.47 -46.14
CA ILE A 9 -120.96 51.16 -45.01
C ILE A 9 -120.71 49.65 -44.91
N LEU A 10 -121.74 48.81 -45.10
CA LEU A 10 -121.57 47.35 -45.11
C LEU A 10 -120.71 46.85 -46.27
N LEU A 11 -120.87 47.43 -47.47
CA LEU A 11 -120.00 47.14 -48.62
C LEU A 11 -118.56 47.64 -48.41
N ALA A 12 -118.38 48.80 -47.77
CA ALA A 12 -117.06 49.30 -47.40
C ALA A 12 -116.39 48.38 -46.36
N ILE A 13 -117.12 47.90 -45.35
CA ILE A 13 -116.60 46.95 -44.36
C ILE A 13 -116.25 45.62 -45.01
N LEU A 14 -117.08 45.09 -45.91
CA LEU A 14 -116.79 43.87 -46.67
C LEU A 14 -115.58 44.05 -47.60
N GLY A 15 -115.46 45.21 -48.25
CA GLY A 15 -114.30 45.55 -49.07
C GLY A 15 -113.01 45.66 -48.26
N ILE A 16 -113.06 46.29 -47.08
CA ILE A 16 -111.94 46.38 -46.15
C ILE A 16 -111.59 44.99 -45.58
N ALA A 17 -112.57 44.18 -45.17
CA ALA A 17 -112.33 42.84 -44.67
C ALA A 17 -111.73 41.92 -45.74
N ALA A 18 -112.19 42.01 -47.00
CA ALA A 18 -111.62 41.28 -48.12
C ALA A 18 -110.19 41.76 -48.43
N ALA A 19 -109.93 43.08 -48.40
CA ALA A 19 -108.59 43.64 -48.58
C ALA A 19 -107.63 43.21 -47.46
N VAL A 20 -108.05 43.30 -46.20
CA VAL A 20 -107.26 42.86 -45.04
C VAL A 20 -107.01 41.35 -45.08
N THR A 21 -108.00 40.55 -45.46
CA THR A 21 -107.82 39.09 -45.60
C THR A 21 -106.87 38.75 -46.75
N SER A 22 -106.96 39.46 -47.88
CA SER A 22 -106.04 39.30 -49.02
C SER A 22 -104.62 39.75 -48.67
N ILE A 23 -104.46 40.85 -47.94
CA ILE A 23 -103.17 41.33 -47.43
C ILE A 23 -102.62 40.34 -46.39
N PHE A 24 -103.44 39.84 -45.47
CA PHE A 24 -103.02 38.86 -44.46
C PHE A 24 -102.62 37.52 -45.08
N LEU A 25 -103.36 37.04 -46.10
CA LEU A 25 -103.02 35.81 -46.81
C LEU A 25 -101.80 35.98 -47.72
N SER A 26 -101.64 37.15 -48.36
CA SER A 26 -100.46 37.45 -49.18
C SER A 26 -99.21 37.67 -48.32
N GLN A 27 -99.30 38.42 -47.21
CA GLN A 27 -98.24 38.53 -46.20
C GLN A 27 -97.96 37.19 -45.51
N SER A 28 -98.96 36.37 -45.19
CA SER A 28 -98.74 35.03 -44.63
C SER A 28 -98.09 34.08 -45.63
N LYS A 29 -98.40 34.18 -46.93
CA LYS A 29 -97.69 33.44 -47.99
C LYS A 29 -96.26 33.94 -48.18
N LEU A 30 -96.03 35.26 -48.06
CA LEU A 30 -94.68 35.84 -48.08
C LEU A 30 -93.87 35.38 -46.86
N LEU A 31 -94.42 35.48 -45.65
CA LEU A 31 -93.81 35.01 -44.40
C LEU A 31 -93.58 33.49 -44.39
N ARG A 32 -94.43 32.69 -45.04
CA ARG A 32 -94.21 31.24 -45.22
C ARG A 32 -93.13 30.94 -46.26
N ARG A 33 -92.95 31.78 -47.28
CA ARG A 33 -91.86 31.66 -48.27
C ARG A 33 -90.52 32.19 -47.76
N THR A 34 -90.54 33.16 -46.85
CA THR A 34 -89.35 33.70 -46.17
C THR A 34 -89.10 33.06 -44.81
N ARG A 35 -89.87 32.02 -44.42
CA ARG A 35 -89.53 31.22 -43.23
C ARG A 35 -88.17 30.57 -43.48
N PRO A 36 -87.17 30.83 -42.63
CA PRO A 36 -85.94 30.06 -42.65
C PRO A 36 -86.31 28.57 -42.60
N ARG A 37 -85.65 27.76 -43.43
CA ARG A 37 -85.80 26.30 -43.39
C ARG A 37 -85.61 25.86 -41.93
N ALA A 38 -86.59 25.16 -41.36
CA ALA A 38 -86.44 24.59 -40.03
C ALA A 38 -85.19 23.70 -40.06
N THR A 39 -84.24 23.99 -39.17
CA THR A 39 -83.04 23.18 -38.99
C THR A 39 -83.45 21.77 -38.60
N ALA A 40 -82.66 20.76 -39.00
CA ALA A 40 -82.90 19.38 -38.60
C ALA A 40 -83.03 19.28 -37.07
N PRO A 41 -83.93 18.42 -36.55
CA PRO A 41 -84.07 18.22 -35.11
C PRO A 41 -82.75 17.73 -34.52
N LEU A 42 -82.43 18.18 -33.30
CA LEU A 42 -81.26 17.70 -32.57
C LEU A 42 -81.36 16.19 -32.33
N PRO A 43 -80.22 15.46 -32.25
CA PRO A 43 -80.24 14.04 -31.90
C PRO A 43 -80.90 13.78 -30.54
N ALA A 44 -81.36 12.54 -30.33
CA ALA A 44 -81.95 12.15 -29.05
C ALA A 44 -80.92 12.31 -27.91
N ASN A 45 -81.37 12.81 -26.76
CA ASN A 45 -80.52 13.14 -25.60
C ASN A 45 -79.56 14.33 -25.78
N THR A 46 -79.72 15.13 -26.85
CA THR A 46 -78.87 16.30 -27.15
C THR A 46 -79.57 17.62 -26.83
N SER A 47 -78.89 18.54 -26.14
CA SER A 47 -79.37 19.90 -25.83
C SER A 47 -78.91 20.94 -26.84
N ALA A 48 -77.69 20.78 -27.38
CA ALA A 48 -77.10 21.74 -28.30
C ALA A 48 -76.04 21.07 -29.17
N THR A 49 -75.85 21.57 -30.38
CA THR A 49 -74.72 21.25 -31.25
C THR A 49 -74.13 22.53 -31.83
N ALA A 50 -72.82 22.54 -32.08
CA ALA A 50 -72.15 23.67 -32.72
C ALA A 50 -70.96 23.18 -33.56
N GLU A 51 -70.63 23.93 -34.61
CA GLU A 51 -69.38 23.80 -35.35
C GLU A 51 -68.45 24.93 -34.92
N LYS A 52 -67.12 24.67 -34.87
CA LYS A 52 -66.10 25.63 -34.42
C LYS A 52 -66.43 26.24 -33.05
N TRP A 53 -66.67 25.36 -32.09
CA TRP A 53 -67.02 25.74 -30.73
C TRP A 53 -65.78 26.16 -29.93
N GLU A 54 -65.93 27.18 -29.10
CA GLU A 54 -64.89 27.67 -28.20
C GLU A 54 -65.47 27.98 -26.83
N MET A 55 -64.74 27.61 -25.78
CA MET A 55 -65.07 27.88 -24.40
C MET A 55 -63.83 28.34 -23.64
N GLU A 56 -63.98 29.44 -22.90
CA GLU A 56 -62.95 29.95 -22.00
C GLU A 56 -63.33 29.71 -20.54
N MET A 57 -62.39 29.18 -19.77
CA MET A 57 -62.50 29.02 -18.34
C MET A 57 -61.54 30.01 -17.67
N LYS A 58 -62.12 30.97 -16.94
CA LYS A 58 -61.38 32.07 -16.33
C LYS A 58 -60.90 31.71 -14.93
N SER A 59 -59.73 32.23 -14.57
CA SER A 59 -59.21 32.29 -13.21
C SER A 59 -58.90 33.76 -12.89
N GLY A 60 -59.74 34.41 -12.08
CA GLY A 60 -59.77 35.87 -11.98
C GLY A 60 -60.17 36.51 -13.32
N ASP A 61 -59.42 37.53 -13.73
CA ASP A 61 -59.70 38.29 -14.97
C ASP A 61 -59.11 37.67 -16.25
N ARG A 62 -58.38 36.56 -16.15
CA ARG A 62 -57.68 35.92 -17.29
C ARG A 62 -58.26 34.54 -17.61
N ALA A 63 -58.32 34.20 -18.89
CA ALA A 63 -58.62 32.84 -19.33
C ALA A 63 -57.45 31.92 -18.95
N LYS A 64 -57.70 30.95 -18.06
CA LYS A 64 -56.71 29.94 -17.64
C LYS A 64 -56.71 28.75 -18.60
N ILE A 65 -57.90 28.31 -19.03
CA ILE A 65 -58.05 27.23 -20.01
C ILE A 65 -58.92 27.74 -21.15
N VAL A 66 -58.52 27.48 -22.38
CA VAL A 66 -59.33 27.72 -23.59
C VAL A 66 -59.48 26.41 -24.33
N ILE A 67 -60.72 25.97 -24.54
CA ILE A 67 -61.05 24.72 -25.23
C ILE A 67 -61.72 25.07 -26.55
N ARG A 68 -61.22 24.50 -27.64
CA ARG A 68 -61.78 24.61 -29.00
C ARG A 68 -62.11 23.22 -29.52
N ALA A 69 -63.19 23.11 -30.26
CA ALA A 69 -63.58 21.88 -30.93
C ALA A 69 -64.13 22.18 -32.33
N SER A 70 -63.75 21.35 -33.31
CA SER A 70 -64.31 21.44 -34.66
C SER A 70 -65.82 21.16 -34.66
N ARG A 71 -66.27 20.25 -33.79
CA ARG A 71 -67.68 19.93 -33.56
C ARG A 71 -67.94 19.71 -32.07
N TYR A 72 -69.07 20.23 -31.61
CA TYR A 72 -69.53 20.18 -30.24
C TYR A 72 -70.93 19.58 -30.17
N GLU A 73 -71.16 18.75 -29.15
CA GLU A 73 -72.47 18.21 -28.80
C GLU A 73 -72.66 18.22 -27.27
N GLN A 74 -73.77 18.79 -26.80
CA GLN A 74 -74.14 18.79 -25.39
C GLN A 74 -75.16 17.69 -25.09
N ILE A 75 -74.81 16.73 -24.25
CA ILE A 75 -75.67 15.65 -23.79
C ILE A 75 -76.44 16.08 -22.54
N LYS A 76 -77.71 15.65 -22.42
CA LYS A 76 -78.59 15.97 -21.27
C LYS A 76 -78.35 15.09 -20.06
N ASP A 77 -78.31 13.77 -20.26
CA ASP A 77 -78.24 12.81 -19.16
C ASP A 77 -77.37 11.59 -19.54
N PRO A 78 -76.22 11.37 -18.87
CA PRO A 78 -75.58 12.28 -17.93
C PRO A 78 -75.06 13.56 -18.64
N PRO A 79 -75.04 14.73 -17.96
CA PRO A 79 -74.60 15.99 -18.57
C PRO A 79 -73.13 15.96 -19.03
N ALA A 80 -72.91 16.04 -20.34
CA ALA A 80 -71.56 16.03 -20.90
C ALA A 80 -71.42 16.88 -22.16
N PHE A 81 -70.20 17.35 -22.45
CA PHE A 81 -69.85 17.87 -23.77
C PHE A 81 -69.03 16.82 -24.53
N LEU A 82 -69.47 16.45 -25.73
CA LEU A 82 -68.69 15.66 -26.68
C LEU A 82 -68.00 16.63 -27.64
N LEU A 83 -66.68 16.50 -27.74
CA LEU A 83 -65.81 17.40 -28.49
C LEU A 83 -65.10 16.59 -29.57
N GLU A 84 -65.30 16.91 -30.85
CA GLU A 84 -64.53 16.33 -31.96
C GLU A 84 -63.50 17.34 -32.49
N GLY A 85 -62.28 16.89 -32.75
CA GLY A 85 -61.15 17.74 -33.14
C GLY A 85 -60.84 18.79 -32.07
N MET A 86 -60.56 18.31 -30.85
CA MET A 86 -60.34 19.15 -29.68
C MET A 86 -58.93 19.73 -29.68
N GLU A 87 -58.83 21.03 -29.44
CA GLU A 87 -57.59 21.74 -29.08
C GLU A 87 -57.81 22.49 -27.76
N MET A 88 -56.88 22.39 -26.83
CA MET A 88 -56.97 23.04 -25.53
C MET A 88 -55.68 23.77 -25.21
N GLU A 89 -55.79 25.03 -24.83
CA GLU A 89 -54.70 25.83 -24.28
C GLU A 89 -54.82 25.88 -22.76
N ILE A 90 -53.76 25.51 -22.05
CA ILE A 90 -53.61 25.72 -20.61
C ILE A 90 -52.58 26.82 -20.42
N ARG A 91 -53.03 28.02 -20.03
CA ARG A 91 -52.18 29.22 -19.98
C ARG A 91 -51.48 29.35 -18.63
N GLU A 92 -50.22 29.76 -18.66
CA GLU A 92 -49.49 30.14 -17.45
C GLU A 92 -50.08 31.40 -16.80
N LEU A 93 -49.85 31.58 -15.49
CA LEU A 93 -50.35 32.73 -14.73
C LEU A 93 -49.85 34.07 -15.28
N ASP A 94 -48.62 34.13 -15.79
CA ASP A 94 -48.05 35.35 -16.36
C ASP A 94 -48.66 35.73 -17.72
N GLY A 95 -49.32 34.75 -18.38
CA GLY A 95 -49.96 34.85 -19.68
C GLY A 95 -49.02 34.74 -20.87
N LYS A 96 -47.70 34.60 -20.69
CA LYS A 96 -46.73 34.63 -21.79
C LYS A 96 -46.63 33.31 -22.54
N ARG A 97 -46.93 32.21 -21.86
CA ARG A 97 -46.80 30.85 -22.37
C ARG A 97 -48.03 30.00 -22.06
N PHE A 98 -48.19 28.93 -22.83
CA PHE A 98 -49.27 27.98 -22.65
C PHE A 98 -48.86 26.57 -23.08
N ASP A 99 -49.54 25.58 -22.53
CA ASP A 99 -49.47 24.19 -22.99
C ASP A 99 -50.62 23.95 -23.98
N LEU A 100 -50.34 23.28 -25.09
CA LEU A 100 -51.32 22.91 -26.12
C LEU A 100 -51.60 21.42 -26.05
N VAL A 101 -52.86 21.06 -25.84
CA VAL A 101 -53.35 19.69 -25.84
C VAL A 101 -54.23 19.47 -27.07
N LYS A 102 -53.99 18.41 -27.82
CA LYS A 102 -54.80 18.04 -28.99
C LYS A 102 -55.32 16.62 -28.86
N SER A 103 -56.57 16.40 -29.25
CA SER A 103 -57.14 15.06 -29.38
C SER A 103 -58.23 15.01 -30.45
N ALA A 104 -58.37 13.87 -31.11
CA ALA A 104 -59.44 13.66 -32.09
C ALA A 104 -60.83 13.71 -31.44
N ARG A 105 -60.97 13.20 -30.20
CA ARG A 105 -62.23 13.19 -29.45
C ARG A 105 -61.98 13.34 -27.95
N ALA A 106 -62.81 14.14 -27.29
CA ALA A 106 -62.82 14.26 -25.83
C ALA A 106 -64.26 14.40 -25.30
N GLN A 107 -64.47 13.98 -24.07
CA GLN A 107 -65.73 14.13 -23.35
C GLN A 107 -65.49 14.95 -22.08
N PHE A 108 -66.24 16.03 -21.88
CA PHE A 108 -66.24 16.80 -20.64
C PHE A 108 -67.48 16.45 -19.81
N ASN A 109 -67.30 15.76 -18.69
CA ASN A 109 -68.36 15.56 -17.70
C ASN A 109 -68.47 16.83 -16.84
N GLN A 110 -69.64 17.47 -16.86
CA GLN A 110 -69.86 18.74 -16.18
C GLN A 110 -69.96 18.58 -14.65
N ASP A 111 -70.56 17.49 -14.18
CA ASP A 111 -70.79 17.25 -12.75
C ASP A 111 -69.46 17.02 -12.03
N ASP A 112 -68.62 16.17 -12.61
CA ASP A 112 -67.30 15.84 -12.06
C ASP A 112 -66.23 16.88 -12.42
N ALA A 113 -66.53 17.80 -13.35
CA ALA A 113 -65.56 18.72 -13.95
C ALA A 113 -64.32 18.00 -14.51
N GLN A 114 -64.53 16.84 -15.11
CA GLN A 114 -63.49 15.98 -15.68
C GLN A 114 -63.59 15.96 -17.20
N LEU A 115 -62.46 16.21 -17.86
CA LEU A 115 -62.30 15.95 -19.28
C LEU A 115 -61.60 14.61 -19.48
N TYR A 116 -62.16 13.74 -20.31
CA TYR A 116 -61.58 12.46 -20.67
C TYR A 116 -61.38 12.37 -22.19
N ALA A 117 -60.19 11.96 -22.61
CA ALA A 117 -59.86 11.67 -24.01
C ALA A 117 -59.34 10.24 -24.13
N ASP A 118 -60.16 9.35 -24.70
CA ASP A 118 -59.83 7.92 -24.82
C ASP A 118 -58.72 7.64 -25.86
N GLY A 119 -58.77 8.36 -26.99
CA GLY A 119 -57.87 8.17 -28.12
C GLY A 119 -56.52 8.88 -27.97
N ASP A 120 -55.85 9.13 -29.10
CA ASP A 120 -54.57 9.81 -29.12
C ASP A 120 -54.67 11.22 -28.54
N VAL A 121 -53.72 11.53 -27.65
CA VAL A 121 -53.54 12.85 -27.05
C VAL A 121 -52.10 13.29 -27.26
N GLU A 122 -51.94 14.45 -27.88
CA GLU A 122 -50.65 15.12 -28.04
C GLU A 122 -50.63 16.37 -27.16
N ILE A 123 -49.60 16.49 -26.32
CA ILE A 123 -49.39 17.66 -25.47
C ILE A 123 -48.06 18.29 -25.86
N THR A 124 -48.08 19.58 -26.19
CA THR A 124 -46.88 20.38 -26.43
C THR A 124 -46.80 21.44 -25.34
N MET A 125 -45.77 21.38 -24.50
CA MET A 125 -45.65 22.27 -23.37
C MET A 125 -44.92 23.58 -23.71
N ASN A 126 -45.20 24.64 -22.97
CA ASN A 126 -44.42 25.88 -22.93
C ASN A 126 -44.32 26.60 -24.30
N LEU A 127 -45.41 26.61 -25.06
CA LEU A 127 -45.54 27.36 -26.30
C LEU A 127 -45.63 28.86 -26.02
N PRO A 128 -44.93 29.72 -26.79
CA PRO A 128 -45.05 31.17 -26.65
C PRO A 128 -46.40 31.65 -27.19
N GLN A 129 -47.02 32.62 -26.50
CA GLN A 129 -48.30 33.19 -26.92
C GLN A 129 -48.18 34.12 -28.15
N GLY A 130 -46.97 34.61 -28.48
CA GLY A 130 -46.71 35.54 -29.59
C GLY A 130 -46.15 34.90 -30.86
N ALA A 131 -46.65 35.33 -32.03
CA ALA A 131 -46.12 34.93 -33.33
C ALA A 131 -44.71 35.53 -33.55
N GLY A 132 -43.67 34.69 -33.48
CA GLY A 132 -42.29 35.07 -33.83
C GLY A 132 -41.22 34.70 -32.80
N GLU A 133 -41.58 34.26 -31.60
CA GLU A 133 -40.61 33.69 -30.66
C GLU A 133 -40.25 32.27 -31.09
N GLN A 134 -38.98 32.03 -31.44
CA GLN A 134 -38.48 30.68 -31.66
C GLN A 134 -38.50 29.92 -30.33
N ALA A 135 -39.52 29.10 -30.16
CA ALA A 135 -39.49 28.03 -29.19
C ALA A 135 -38.27 27.14 -29.47
N GLY A 136 -37.43 26.89 -28.45
CA GLY A 136 -36.45 25.81 -28.50
C GLY A 136 -37.15 24.45 -28.69
N ARG A 137 -36.42 23.34 -28.57
CA ARG A 137 -37.03 22.01 -28.65
C ARG A 137 -38.03 21.82 -27.49
N LEU A 138 -39.32 21.97 -27.77
CA LEU A 138 -40.41 21.91 -26.81
C LEU A 138 -40.60 20.49 -26.27
N MET A 139 -41.11 20.39 -25.04
CA MET A 139 -41.51 19.10 -24.48
C MET A 139 -42.79 18.63 -25.19
N GLN A 140 -42.71 17.46 -25.81
CA GLN A 140 -43.85 16.78 -26.45
C GLN A 140 -44.19 15.53 -25.67
N ILE A 141 -45.48 15.31 -25.41
CA ILE A 141 -45.99 14.12 -24.74
C ILE A 141 -47.04 13.49 -25.65
N ARG A 142 -46.95 12.18 -25.86
CA ARG A 142 -47.93 11.38 -26.61
C ARG A 142 -48.44 10.26 -25.73
N THR A 143 -49.75 10.14 -25.61
CA THR A 143 -50.40 9.10 -24.80
C THR A 143 -51.84 8.90 -25.25
N THR A 144 -52.56 8.01 -24.56
CA THR A 144 -53.99 7.76 -24.73
C THR A 144 -54.67 7.67 -23.37
N GLY A 145 -56.00 7.74 -23.33
CA GLY A 145 -56.77 7.61 -22.09
C GLY A 145 -56.44 8.67 -21.05
N VAL A 146 -56.34 9.94 -21.46
CA VAL A 146 -56.01 11.05 -20.56
C VAL A 146 -57.24 11.55 -19.84
N THR A 147 -57.13 11.71 -18.54
CA THR A 147 -58.11 12.40 -17.69
C THR A 147 -57.50 13.72 -17.21
N LEU A 148 -58.25 14.81 -17.34
CA LEU A 148 -57.90 16.12 -16.82
C LEU A 148 -59.00 16.57 -15.85
N ASP A 149 -58.65 16.79 -14.60
CA ASP A 149 -59.48 17.50 -13.65
C ASP A 149 -59.36 19.00 -13.95
N VAL A 150 -60.43 19.60 -14.43
CA VAL A 150 -60.41 20.98 -14.94
C VAL A 150 -60.25 22.01 -13.81
N ARG A 151 -60.68 21.69 -12.59
CA ARG A 151 -60.62 22.60 -11.44
C ARG A 151 -59.18 22.76 -10.95
N SER A 152 -58.51 21.64 -10.74
CA SER A 152 -57.11 21.57 -10.27
C SER A 152 -56.10 21.69 -11.41
N SER A 153 -56.52 21.43 -12.65
CA SER A 153 -55.65 21.26 -13.82
C SER A 153 -54.72 20.05 -13.72
N ARG A 154 -55.04 19.07 -12.84
CA ARG A 154 -54.30 17.82 -12.71
C ARG A 154 -54.61 16.90 -13.89
N ALA A 155 -53.58 16.41 -14.57
CA ALA A 155 -53.70 15.48 -15.69
C ALA A 155 -53.13 14.11 -15.31
N SER A 156 -53.77 13.04 -15.75
CA SER A 156 -53.32 11.67 -15.52
C SER A 156 -53.69 10.71 -16.64
N THR A 157 -52.91 9.66 -16.81
CA THR A 157 -53.19 8.50 -17.64
C THR A 157 -52.71 7.24 -16.92
N GLU A 158 -53.42 6.12 -17.09
CA GLU A 158 -52.95 4.79 -16.68
C GLU A 158 -52.29 4.02 -17.84
N ARG A 159 -52.31 4.60 -19.04
CA ARG A 159 -51.78 3.97 -20.26
C ARG A 159 -50.34 4.41 -20.50
N LYS A 160 -49.72 3.81 -21.52
CA LYS A 160 -48.36 4.15 -21.93
C LYS A 160 -48.27 5.63 -22.33
N ALA A 161 -47.26 6.31 -21.81
CA ALA A 161 -46.94 7.69 -22.17
C ALA A 161 -45.52 7.73 -22.72
N HIS A 162 -45.36 8.47 -23.81
CA HIS A 162 -44.07 8.77 -24.42
C HIS A 162 -43.82 10.27 -24.30
N PHE A 163 -42.59 10.66 -24.01
CA PHE A 163 -42.22 12.06 -23.90
C PHE A 163 -40.88 12.32 -24.60
N GLU A 164 -40.81 13.44 -25.30
CA GLU A 164 -39.60 13.96 -25.94
C GLU A 164 -39.29 15.32 -25.36
N PHE A 165 -38.03 15.56 -25.05
CA PHE A 165 -37.53 16.83 -24.56
C PHE A 165 -36.17 17.15 -25.19
N ASP A 166 -35.66 18.35 -24.93
CA ASP A 166 -34.45 18.88 -25.57
C ASP A 166 -33.29 17.86 -25.57
N GLN A 167 -32.98 17.34 -24.39
CA GLN A 167 -31.84 16.45 -24.16
C GLN A 167 -32.20 14.96 -24.08
N GLY A 168 -33.41 14.54 -24.46
CA GLY A 168 -33.75 13.14 -24.33
C GLY A 168 -35.16 12.76 -24.74
N SER A 169 -35.48 11.50 -24.47
CA SER A 169 -36.80 10.91 -24.65
C SER A 169 -37.04 9.93 -23.52
N GLY A 170 -38.28 9.55 -23.33
CA GLY A 170 -38.58 8.44 -22.45
C GLY A 170 -40.00 7.95 -22.59
N GLU A 171 -40.27 6.90 -21.84
CA GLU A 171 -41.55 6.23 -21.78
C GLU A 171 -41.84 5.72 -20.37
N CYS A 172 -43.12 5.60 -20.05
CA CYS A 172 -43.59 4.97 -18.82
C CYS A 172 -44.99 4.38 -19.02
N LEU A 173 -45.35 3.46 -18.14
CA LEU A 173 -46.73 3.01 -17.97
C LEU A 173 -47.38 3.83 -16.86
N GLY A 174 -48.36 4.66 -17.25
CA GLY A 174 -49.06 5.56 -16.36
C GLY A 174 -48.25 6.80 -15.98
N ALA A 175 -48.90 7.95 -16.01
CA ALA A 175 -48.30 9.23 -15.65
C ALA A 175 -49.33 10.16 -14.98
N MET A 176 -48.86 11.06 -14.12
CA MET A 176 -49.67 12.10 -13.51
C MET A 176 -48.84 13.37 -13.37
N TYR A 177 -49.44 14.52 -13.69
CA TYR A 177 -48.87 15.83 -13.41
C TYR A 177 -49.82 16.65 -12.57
N ASP A 178 -49.31 17.19 -11.46
CA ASP A 178 -50.03 18.13 -10.61
C ASP A 178 -49.39 19.53 -10.72
N PRO A 179 -50.07 20.51 -11.35
CA PRO A 179 -49.53 21.85 -11.50
C PRO A 179 -49.49 22.65 -10.19
N SER A 180 -50.24 22.25 -9.17
CA SER A 180 -50.25 22.93 -7.86
C SER A 180 -48.97 22.65 -7.07
N THR A 181 -48.47 21.43 -7.15
CA THR A 181 -47.20 21.01 -6.52
C THR A 181 -46.02 21.03 -7.49
N ARG A 182 -46.28 21.17 -8.80
CA ARG A 182 -45.34 20.99 -9.90
C ARG A 182 -44.59 19.66 -9.81
N GLU A 183 -45.37 18.59 -9.59
CA GLU A 183 -44.85 17.23 -9.48
C GLU A 183 -45.32 16.41 -10.68
N LEU A 184 -44.35 15.81 -11.37
CA LEU A 184 -44.57 14.79 -12.38
C LEU A 184 -44.27 13.41 -11.77
N VAL A 185 -45.24 12.50 -11.89
CA VAL A 185 -45.11 11.11 -11.45
C VAL A 185 -45.24 10.21 -12.65
N MET A 186 -44.21 9.42 -12.93
CA MET A 186 -44.22 8.28 -13.85
C MET A 186 -44.38 7.01 -13.01
N LYS A 187 -45.48 6.28 -13.20
CA LYS A 187 -45.93 5.28 -12.22
C LYS A 187 -45.14 3.98 -12.28
N SER A 188 -44.92 3.44 -13.48
CA SER A 188 -44.16 2.21 -13.68
C SER A 188 -43.45 2.13 -15.02
N GLU A 189 -42.57 1.13 -15.17
CA GLU A 189 -41.84 0.84 -16.41
C GLU A 189 -41.14 2.08 -16.99
N VAL A 190 -40.48 2.85 -16.13
CA VAL A 190 -39.83 4.09 -16.54
C VAL A 190 -38.56 3.77 -17.29
N SER A 191 -38.46 4.27 -18.52
CA SER A 191 -37.30 4.14 -19.41
C SER A 191 -36.98 5.50 -20.02
N LEU A 192 -35.75 5.98 -19.81
CA LEU A 192 -35.29 7.29 -20.26
C LEU A 192 -34.00 7.15 -21.08
N ASP A 193 -33.93 7.85 -22.20
CA ASP A 193 -32.70 8.06 -22.96
C ASP A 193 -32.27 9.52 -22.84
N TRP A 194 -31.22 9.76 -22.07
CA TRP A 194 -30.62 11.08 -21.91
C TRP A 194 -29.42 11.24 -22.85
N ARG A 195 -29.60 12.05 -23.90
CA ARG A 195 -28.59 12.37 -24.93
C ARG A 195 -27.51 13.34 -24.41
N GLY A 196 -27.81 14.12 -23.36
CA GLY A 196 -26.90 15.14 -22.85
C GLY A 196 -26.67 16.30 -23.83
N ARG A 197 -25.61 17.08 -23.61
CA ARG A 197 -25.25 18.26 -24.43
C ARG A 197 -24.22 17.97 -25.52
N ASP A 198 -23.46 16.89 -25.38
CA ASP A 198 -22.43 16.51 -26.35
C ASP A 198 -22.99 15.42 -27.28
N PRO A 199 -23.30 15.73 -28.55
CA PRO A 199 -23.89 14.78 -29.48
C PRO A 199 -22.94 13.63 -29.85
N LYS A 200 -21.64 13.71 -29.51
CA LYS A 200 -20.67 12.65 -29.77
C LYS A 200 -20.69 11.54 -28.72
N LYS A 201 -21.24 11.81 -27.52
CA LYS A 201 -21.32 10.80 -26.46
C LYS A 201 -22.58 9.96 -26.67
N PRO A 202 -22.51 8.62 -26.54
CA PRO A 202 -23.70 7.79 -26.57
C PRO A 202 -24.68 8.20 -25.45
N PRO A 203 -25.99 8.10 -25.67
CA PRO A 203 -26.98 8.46 -24.66
C PRO A 203 -26.83 7.59 -23.42
N MET A 204 -27.14 8.16 -22.26
CA MET A 204 -27.31 7.42 -21.01
C MET A 204 -28.73 6.86 -21.00
N HIS A 205 -28.84 5.55 -20.93
CA HIS A 205 -30.11 4.87 -20.72
C HIS A 205 -30.37 4.72 -19.22
N LEU A 206 -31.57 5.05 -18.76
CA LEU A 206 -31.98 4.96 -17.37
C LEU A 206 -33.30 4.18 -17.26
N GLU A 207 -33.33 3.21 -16.35
CA GLU A 207 -34.53 2.46 -15.99
C GLU A 207 -34.86 2.64 -14.51
N SER A 208 -36.15 2.74 -14.19
CA SER A 208 -36.64 2.74 -12.81
C SER A 208 -38.05 2.15 -12.71
N GLY A 209 -38.41 1.69 -11.52
CA GLY A 209 -39.76 1.21 -11.24
C GLY A 209 -40.79 2.34 -11.11
N MET A 210 -40.37 3.56 -10.82
CA MET A 210 -41.18 4.76 -10.64
C MET A 210 -40.25 5.98 -10.63
N LEU A 211 -40.68 7.08 -11.23
CA LEU A 211 -39.95 8.34 -11.22
C LEU A 211 -40.86 9.47 -10.75
N ILE A 212 -40.38 10.25 -9.78
CA ILE A 212 -41.04 11.49 -9.34
C ILE A 212 -40.10 12.64 -9.62
N TYR A 213 -40.51 13.58 -10.46
CA TYR A 213 -39.81 14.84 -10.66
C TYR A 213 -40.54 15.96 -9.92
N LYS A 214 -39.85 16.59 -8.98
CA LYS A 214 -40.32 17.76 -8.23
C LYS A 214 -39.66 19.01 -8.78
N GLU A 215 -40.39 19.77 -9.57
CA GLU A 215 -39.84 20.94 -10.26
C GLU A 215 -39.41 22.06 -9.30
N LEU A 216 -40.19 22.29 -8.23
CA LEU A 216 -39.94 23.36 -7.25
C LEU A 216 -38.62 23.17 -6.50
N THR A 217 -38.24 21.92 -6.18
CA THR A 217 -36.97 21.60 -5.51
C THR A 217 -35.88 21.15 -6.47
N ALA A 218 -36.21 20.99 -7.76
CA ALA A 218 -35.32 20.48 -8.80
C ALA A 218 -34.74 19.09 -8.44
N GLU A 219 -35.58 18.20 -7.92
CA GLU A 219 -35.19 16.85 -7.48
C GLU A 219 -35.95 15.78 -8.28
N ILE A 220 -35.23 14.72 -8.66
CA ILE A 220 -35.79 13.52 -9.29
C ILE A 220 -35.58 12.34 -8.32
N PHE A 221 -36.65 11.66 -7.96
CA PHE A 221 -36.65 10.46 -7.13
C PHE A 221 -36.88 9.24 -8.01
N LEU A 222 -36.02 8.23 -7.86
CA LEU A 222 -36.07 6.96 -8.58
C LEU A 222 -36.29 5.84 -7.57
N SER A 223 -37.30 5.00 -7.78
CA SER A 223 -37.66 3.93 -6.84
C SER A 223 -38.31 2.72 -7.54
N PRO A 224 -38.22 1.50 -6.98
CA PRO A 224 -37.37 1.12 -5.85
C PRO A 224 -35.90 0.94 -6.26
N PHE A 225 -35.58 1.07 -7.55
CA PHE A 225 -34.24 0.94 -8.10
C PHE A 225 -33.95 2.03 -9.13
N ALA A 226 -32.68 2.22 -9.44
CA ALA A 226 -32.20 2.96 -10.60
C ALA A 226 -31.14 2.12 -11.32
N ARG A 227 -31.34 1.88 -12.62
CA ARG A 227 -30.33 1.27 -13.48
C ARG A 227 -29.91 2.28 -14.52
N LEU A 228 -28.60 2.42 -14.73
CA LEU A 228 -28.03 3.32 -15.73
C LEU A 228 -27.05 2.55 -16.59
N SER A 229 -27.06 2.81 -17.90
CA SER A 229 -26.08 2.23 -18.81
C SER A 229 -25.70 3.18 -19.94
N ARG A 230 -24.42 3.13 -20.33
CA ARG A 230 -23.87 3.90 -21.46
C ARG A 230 -22.60 3.25 -21.97
N GLY A 231 -22.66 2.63 -23.14
CA GLY A 231 -21.51 1.91 -23.70
C GLY A 231 -21.03 0.80 -22.75
N GLY A 232 -19.79 0.88 -22.28
CA GLY A 232 -19.21 -0.05 -21.30
C GLY A 232 -19.55 0.24 -19.84
N PHE A 233 -20.19 1.38 -19.54
CA PHE A 233 -20.59 1.78 -18.19
C PHE A 233 -21.96 1.19 -17.82
N ARG A 234 -22.05 0.66 -16.59
CA ARG A 234 -23.29 0.20 -15.94
C ARG A 234 -23.28 0.59 -14.47
N LEU A 235 -24.45 0.98 -13.96
CA LEU A 235 -24.71 1.24 -12.56
C LEU A 235 -26.08 0.68 -12.19
N GLU A 236 -26.15 -0.06 -11.10
CA GLU A 236 -27.39 -0.50 -10.48
C GLU A 236 -27.40 -0.01 -9.03
N ALA A 237 -28.50 0.59 -8.62
CA ALA A 237 -28.73 1.06 -7.28
C ALA A 237 -30.17 0.82 -6.85
N GLY A 238 -30.41 0.84 -5.54
CA GLY A 238 -31.74 0.98 -4.96
C GLY A 238 -32.31 2.39 -5.14
N PRO A 239 -33.10 2.89 -4.18
CA PRO A 239 -33.66 4.23 -4.26
C PRO A 239 -32.56 5.28 -4.46
N SER A 240 -32.80 6.21 -5.39
CA SER A 240 -31.82 7.22 -5.76
C SER A 240 -32.47 8.59 -5.93
N VAL A 241 -31.72 9.64 -5.61
CA VAL A 241 -32.13 11.04 -5.74
C VAL A 241 -31.15 11.78 -6.63
N VAL A 242 -31.65 12.40 -7.70
CA VAL A 242 -30.87 13.27 -8.57
C VAL A 242 -31.28 14.71 -8.29
N LYS A 243 -30.31 15.54 -7.91
CA LYS A 243 -30.50 16.97 -7.67
C LYS A 243 -29.98 17.74 -8.87
N LEU A 244 -30.80 18.68 -9.35
CA LEU A 244 -30.49 19.51 -10.49
C LEU A 244 -30.19 20.95 -10.05
N ALA A 245 -29.20 21.57 -10.68
CA ALA A 245 -28.92 23.00 -10.54
C ALA A 245 -28.98 23.64 -11.93
N LYS A 246 -29.92 24.60 -12.12
CA LYS A 246 -30.14 25.26 -13.42
C LYS A 246 -30.34 24.27 -14.58
N GLY A 247 -31.07 23.17 -14.31
CA GLY A 247 -31.35 22.11 -15.28
C GLY A 247 -30.18 21.18 -15.63
N ALA A 248 -29.02 21.33 -14.98
CA ALA A 248 -27.90 20.39 -15.08
C ALA A 248 -27.85 19.51 -13.82
N ILE A 249 -27.31 18.30 -13.94
CA ILE A 249 -27.10 17.40 -12.80
C ILE A 249 -26.03 18.01 -11.88
N ASP A 250 -26.35 18.17 -10.61
CA ASP A 250 -25.46 18.71 -9.58
C ASP A 250 -24.98 17.60 -8.63
N ARG A 251 -25.94 16.80 -8.13
CA ARG A 251 -25.68 15.70 -7.20
C ARG A 251 -26.52 14.48 -7.52
N VAL A 252 -25.95 13.29 -7.35
CA VAL A 252 -26.67 12.03 -7.35
C VAL A 252 -26.40 11.30 -6.04
N GLU A 253 -27.45 10.88 -5.36
CA GLU A 253 -27.38 10.09 -4.13
C GLU A 253 -28.04 8.74 -4.41
N ALA A 254 -27.31 7.65 -4.19
CA ALA A 254 -27.77 6.31 -4.50
C ALA A 254 -27.49 5.36 -3.32
N VAL A 255 -28.43 4.46 -3.04
CA VAL A 255 -28.32 3.44 -1.99
C VAL A 255 -28.05 2.07 -2.63
N LYS A 256 -27.24 1.22 -1.99
CA LYS A 256 -26.83 -0.11 -2.48
C LYS A 256 -26.32 -0.06 -3.92
N ALA A 257 -25.44 0.89 -4.19
CA ALA A 257 -24.93 1.10 -5.52
C ALA A 257 -23.84 0.07 -5.85
N SER A 258 -23.92 -0.50 -7.05
CA SER A 258 -22.89 -1.33 -7.64
C SER A 258 -22.80 -1.05 -9.13
N GLY A 259 -21.61 -1.17 -9.70
CA GLY A 259 -21.46 -0.88 -11.11
C GLY A 259 -20.12 -1.31 -11.67
N ALA A 260 -20.01 -1.17 -12.99
CA ALA A 260 -18.81 -1.47 -13.73
C ALA A 260 -18.63 -0.45 -14.85
N ASP A 261 -17.38 -0.18 -15.20
CA ASP A 261 -17.00 0.58 -16.38
C ASP A 261 -15.91 -0.16 -17.15
N HIS A 262 -16.25 -0.61 -18.35
CA HIS A 262 -15.37 -1.38 -19.20
C HIS A 262 -14.94 -0.56 -20.40
N THR A 263 -13.69 -0.10 -20.37
CA THR A 263 -13.00 0.51 -21.50
C THR A 263 -11.93 -0.44 -22.05
N PRO A 264 -11.48 -0.28 -23.32
CA PRO A 264 -10.40 -1.11 -23.86
C PRO A 264 -9.10 -1.06 -23.05
N ALA A 265 -8.84 0.05 -22.35
CA ALA A 265 -7.62 0.25 -21.57
C ALA A 265 -7.74 -0.16 -20.09
N ARG A 266 -8.97 -0.20 -19.55
CA ARG A 266 -9.22 -0.37 -18.11
C ARG A 266 -10.62 -0.90 -17.85
N GLN A 267 -10.71 -1.86 -16.94
CA GLN A 267 -11.96 -2.35 -16.37
C GLN A 267 -12.02 -1.93 -14.90
N VAL A 268 -13.15 -1.35 -14.50
CA VAL A 268 -13.40 -0.93 -13.12
C VAL A 268 -14.70 -1.55 -12.65
N GLU A 269 -14.70 -2.10 -11.45
CA GLU A 269 -15.90 -2.56 -10.74
C GLU A 269 -15.94 -1.87 -9.38
N TYR A 270 -17.12 -1.46 -8.94
CA TYR A 270 -17.28 -0.72 -7.68
C TYR A 270 -18.60 -1.04 -7.00
N SER A 271 -18.63 -0.90 -5.66
CA SER A 271 -19.83 -1.07 -4.86
C SER A 271 -19.75 -0.31 -3.53
N ALA A 272 -20.88 0.16 -3.02
CA ALA A 272 -21.03 0.74 -1.67
C ALA A 272 -22.50 0.73 -1.22
N GLU A 273 -22.75 0.81 0.09
CA GLU A 273 -24.13 0.99 0.60
C GLU A 273 -24.66 2.39 0.29
N PHE A 274 -23.81 3.42 0.32
CA PHE A 274 -24.17 4.77 -0.07
C PHE A 274 -23.15 5.33 -1.05
N LEU A 275 -23.65 5.94 -2.14
CA LEU A 275 -22.83 6.54 -3.18
C LEU A 275 -23.35 7.94 -3.49
N ASN A 276 -22.50 8.94 -3.27
CA ASN A 276 -22.77 10.33 -3.61
C ASN A 276 -21.84 10.77 -4.74
N LEU A 277 -22.40 11.21 -5.85
CA LEU A 277 -21.66 11.76 -6.98
C LEU A 277 -21.91 13.27 -7.06
N PHE A 278 -20.83 14.02 -7.19
CA PHE A 278 -20.85 15.48 -7.30
C PHE A 278 -20.35 15.90 -8.68
N PHE A 279 -21.12 16.78 -9.32
CA PHE A 279 -20.89 17.20 -10.68
C PHE A 279 -20.49 18.68 -10.76
N THR A 280 -19.87 19.08 -11.86
CA THR A 280 -19.70 20.48 -12.23
C THR A 280 -20.96 21.01 -12.92
N ASN A 281 -21.02 22.33 -13.15
CA ASN A 281 -22.08 22.94 -13.96
C ASN A 281 -22.14 22.47 -15.43
N LYS A 282 -21.13 21.72 -15.89
CA LYS A 282 -21.06 21.06 -17.20
C LYS A 282 -21.47 19.57 -17.14
N SER A 283 -21.95 19.10 -15.99
CA SER A 283 -22.27 17.69 -15.75
C SER A 283 -21.05 16.75 -15.82
N GLU A 284 -19.86 17.24 -15.47
CA GLU A 284 -18.64 16.44 -15.33
C GLU A 284 -18.48 16.00 -13.87
N ILE A 285 -18.09 14.75 -13.62
CA ILE A 285 -17.86 14.27 -12.25
C ILE A 285 -16.64 14.99 -11.67
N ARG A 286 -16.79 15.58 -10.49
CA ARG A 286 -15.69 16.23 -9.74
C ARG A 286 -15.30 15.43 -8.50
N LYS A 287 -16.28 14.81 -7.84
CA LYS A 287 -16.07 14.01 -6.64
C LYS A 287 -17.04 12.84 -6.59
N ILE A 288 -16.58 11.70 -6.07
CA ILE A 288 -17.42 10.58 -5.66
C ILE A 288 -17.12 10.28 -4.19
N GLU A 289 -18.15 10.12 -3.38
CA GLU A 289 -18.04 9.65 -2.00
C GLU A 289 -18.81 8.33 -1.90
N ALA A 290 -18.09 7.26 -1.61
CA ALA A 290 -18.65 5.94 -1.33
C ALA A 290 -18.52 5.67 0.16
N SER A 291 -19.60 5.31 0.84
CA SER A 291 -19.58 4.97 2.26
C SER A 291 -20.32 3.68 2.58
N GLU A 292 -19.87 3.03 3.66
CA GLU A 292 -20.23 1.71 4.14
C GLU A 292 -19.93 0.60 3.12
N ASN A 293 -18.95 -0.24 3.46
CA ASN A 293 -18.47 -1.36 2.61
C ASN A 293 -18.04 -0.91 1.19
N ALA A 294 -17.40 0.24 1.08
CA ALA A 294 -16.90 0.76 -0.18
C ALA A 294 -15.81 -0.17 -0.75
N ARG A 295 -15.99 -0.58 -2.00
CA ARG A 295 -15.07 -1.43 -2.75
C ARG A 295 -14.85 -0.87 -4.14
N LEU A 296 -13.59 -0.88 -4.57
CA LEU A 296 -13.17 -0.53 -5.92
C LEU A 296 -12.18 -1.58 -6.40
N LEU A 297 -12.45 -2.20 -7.53
CA LEU A 297 -11.54 -3.09 -8.25
C LEU A 297 -11.19 -2.46 -9.59
N SER A 298 -9.91 -2.33 -9.88
CA SER A 298 -9.40 -1.78 -11.13
C SER A 298 -8.42 -2.77 -11.77
N THR A 299 -8.70 -3.15 -13.01
CA THR A 299 -7.87 -4.04 -13.83
C THR A 299 -7.41 -3.28 -15.08
N SER A 300 -6.11 -3.33 -15.37
CA SER A 300 -5.51 -2.68 -16.54
C SER A 300 -4.29 -3.48 -17.03
N ALA A 301 -3.67 -3.05 -18.13
CA ALA A 301 -2.41 -3.63 -18.62
C ALA A 301 -1.27 -3.58 -17.59
N SER A 302 -1.33 -2.68 -16.61
CA SER A 302 -0.32 -2.55 -15.55
C SER A 302 -0.50 -3.55 -14.39
N GLY A 303 -1.72 -4.10 -14.23
CA GLY A 303 -2.06 -4.99 -13.13
C GLY A 303 -3.46 -4.78 -12.58
N LYS A 304 -3.70 -5.42 -11.43
CA LYS A 304 -4.96 -5.42 -10.68
C LYS A 304 -4.76 -4.69 -9.36
N THR A 305 -5.66 -3.75 -9.04
CA THR A 305 -5.67 -3.05 -7.74
C THR A 305 -7.06 -3.12 -7.15
N THR A 306 -7.16 -3.59 -5.90
CA THR A 306 -8.41 -3.64 -5.13
C THR A 306 -8.27 -2.70 -3.94
N VAL A 307 -9.24 -1.81 -3.76
CA VAL A 307 -9.36 -0.91 -2.60
C VAL A 307 -10.65 -1.25 -1.88
N THR A 308 -10.56 -1.46 -0.57
CA THR A 308 -11.73 -1.67 0.31
C THR A 308 -11.60 -0.78 1.53
N ALA A 309 -12.69 -0.13 1.94
CA ALA A 309 -12.74 0.72 3.12
C ALA A 309 -14.19 0.93 3.55
N ASN A 310 -14.42 1.46 4.75
CA ASN A 310 -15.75 1.95 5.11
C ASN A 310 -16.08 3.26 4.39
N ARG A 311 -15.09 4.07 3.99
CA ARG A 311 -15.32 5.26 3.17
C ARG A 311 -14.22 5.42 2.13
N LEU A 312 -14.61 5.71 0.89
CA LEU A 312 -13.73 5.95 -0.24
C LEU A 312 -14.14 7.24 -0.95
N ASP A 313 -13.32 8.27 -0.83
CA ASP A 313 -13.50 9.55 -1.52
C ASP A 313 -12.60 9.58 -2.77
N LEU A 314 -13.18 9.79 -3.93
CA LEU A 314 -12.47 9.93 -5.20
C LEU A 314 -12.58 11.38 -5.68
N GLU A 315 -11.45 11.99 -6.02
CA GLU A 315 -11.37 13.36 -6.56
C GLU A 315 -10.89 13.33 -8.01
N PHE A 316 -11.52 14.14 -8.86
CA PHE A 316 -11.26 14.17 -10.28
C PHE A 316 -10.83 15.57 -10.74
N ASP A 317 -9.84 15.64 -11.63
CA ASP A 317 -9.56 16.84 -12.40
C ASP A 317 -10.55 16.91 -13.58
N THR A 318 -11.18 18.09 -13.75
CA THR A 318 -12.20 18.33 -14.77
C THR A 318 -11.56 19.02 -15.98
N GLY A 319 -11.41 18.28 -17.09
CA GLY A 319 -10.73 18.73 -18.32
C GLY A 319 -11.69 19.05 -19.48
N LYS A 320 -11.16 19.16 -20.71
CA LYS A 320 -11.96 19.52 -21.91
C LYS A 320 -12.87 18.39 -22.43
N GLU A 321 -12.59 17.12 -22.11
CA GLU A 321 -13.34 15.99 -22.67
C GLU A 321 -13.91 15.03 -21.62
N ASP A 322 -13.19 14.69 -20.54
CA ASP A 322 -13.66 13.79 -19.47
C ASP A 322 -13.05 14.10 -18.08
N SER A 323 -13.68 13.56 -17.02
CA SER A 323 -13.20 13.59 -15.63
C SER A 323 -12.06 12.60 -15.40
N VAL A 324 -10.90 13.08 -14.97
CA VAL A 324 -9.69 12.26 -14.77
C VAL A 324 -9.44 12.05 -13.28
N LEU A 325 -9.36 10.79 -12.82
CA LEU A 325 -9.09 10.49 -11.41
C LEU A 325 -7.74 11.07 -11.00
N LYS A 326 -7.73 11.88 -9.96
CA LYS A 326 -6.54 12.53 -9.41
C LYS A 326 -6.11 11.90 -8.09
N ARG A 327 -7.06 11.62 -7.22
CA ARG A 327 -6.80 11.15 -5.86
C ARG A 327 -7.90 10.20 -5.40
N ALA A 328 -7.51 9.18 -4.64
CA ALA A 328 -8.42 8.30 -3.92
C ALA A 328 -8.02 8.26 -2.45
N LEU A 329 -8.95 8.58 -1.55
CA LEU A 329 -8.75 8.56 -0.10
C LEU A 329 -9.66 7.49 0.51
N ALA A 330 -9.03 6.39 0.93
CA ALA A 330 -9.69 5.30 1.63
C ALA A 330 -9.53 5.51 3.14
N THR A 331 -10.64 5.55 3.89
CA THR A 331 -10.65 5.78 5.33
C THR A 331 -11.52 4.77 6.08
N SER A 332 -11.18 4.54 7.35
CA SER A 332 -11.83 3.58 8.25
C SER A 332 -11.71 2.14 7.75
N LYS A 333 -10.74 1.38 8.29
CA LYS A 333 -10.37 0.02 7.84
C LYS A 333 -9.94 -0.04 6.37
N ALA A 334 -9.11 0.90 5.93
CA ALA A 334 -8.64 0.95 4.56
C ALA A 334 -7.67 -0.20 4.26
N ARG A 335 -7.89 -0.88 3.14
CA ARG A 335 -7.04 -1.93 2.60
C ARG A 335 -6.86 -1.73 1.10
N VAL A 336 -5.61 -1.73 0.65
CA VAL A 336 -5.23 -1.66 -0.76
C VAL A 336 -4.43 -2.92 -1.09
N GLU A 337 -4.90 -3.68 -2.05
CA GLU A 337 -4.20 -4.83 -2.61
C GLU A 337 -3.79 -4.53 -4.04
N SER A 338 -2.49 -4.66 -4.34
CA SER A 338 -1.94 -4.39 -5.66
C SER A 338 -1.15 -5.58 -6.17
N GLN A 339 -1.49 -6.04 -7.37
CA GLN A 339 -0.81 -7.11 -8.08
C GLN A 339 -0.40 -6.59 -9.46
N ALA A 340 0.91 -6.56 -9.72
CA ALA A 340 1.44 -6.16 -11.01
C ALA A 340 1.06 -7.19 -12.09
N ALA A 341 0.80 -6.73 -13.32
CA ALA A 341 0.61 -7.64 -14.44
C ALA A 341 1.91 -8.40 -14.76
N GLY A 342 1.79 -9.66 -15.19
CA GLY A 342 2.93 -10.44 -15.66
C GLY A 342 3.54 -9.82 -16.91
N ARG A 343 4.87 -9.69 -16.95
CA ARG A 343 5.60 -9.20 -18.12
C ARG A 343 6.47 -10.33 -18.70
N PRO A 344 6.55 -10.50 -20.04
CA PRO A 344 7.41 -11.49 -20.65
C PRO A 344 8.88 -11.32 -20.20
N GLY A 345 9.52 -12.42 -19.82
CA GLY A 345 10.93 -12.41 -19.36
C GLY A 345 11.15 -11.82 -17.96
N VAL A 346 10.12 -11.34 -17.27
CA VAL A 346 10.21 -10.85 -15.90
C VAL A 346 9.56 -11.87 -14.95
N PRO A 347 10.25 -12.25 -13.87
CA PRO A 347 9.64 -12.95 -12.74
C PRO A 347 8.24 -12.45 -12.34
N PRO A 348 7.26 -13.35 -12.09
CA PRO A 348 6.01 -12.93 -11.48
C PRO A 348 6.30 -12.36 -10.08
N GLN A 349 5.67 -11.23 -9.80
CA GLN A 349 5.73 -10.57 -8.50
C GLN A 349 4.50 -10.97 -7.68
N GLY A 350 4.70 -11.24 -6.40
CA GLY A 350 3.57 -11.48 -5.50
C GLY A 350 2.77 -10.20 -5.25
N ALA A 351 1.54 -10.39 -4.78
CA ALA A 351 0.66 -9.29 -4.44
C ALA A 351 1.18 -8.53 -3.21
N ARG A 352 0.83 -7.25 -3.14
CA ARG A 352 1.15 -6.36 -2.02
C ARG A 352 -0.14 -5.97 -1.34
N VAL A 353 -0.22 -6.15 -0.03
CA VAL A 353 -1.41 -5.79 0.76
C VAL A 353 -1.01 -4.72 1.75
N LEU A 354 -1.58 -3.52 1.60
CA LEU A 354 -1.41 -2.39 2.51
C LEU A 354 -2.69 -2.20 3.33
N THR A 355 -2.57 -2.11 4.64
CA THR A 355 -3.68 -1.81 5.56
C THR A 355 -3.34 -0.63 6.45
N SER A 356 -4.32 0.25 6.69
CA SER A 356 -4.22 1.39 7.61
C SER A 356 -5.62 1.97 7.89
N GLU A 357 -5.76 2.87 8.86
CA GLU A 357 -7.02 3.62 9.03
C GLU A 357 -7.24 4.64 7.91
N VAL A 358 -6.16 5.20 7.35
CA VAL A 358 -6.22 6.17 6.24
C VAL A 358 -5.14 5.85 5.22
N ILE A 359 -5.56 5.54 3.99
CA ILE A 359 -4.69 5.33 2.83
C ILE A 359 -5.08 6.32 1.73
N GLU A 360 -4.10 7.03 1.21
CA GLU A 360 -4.24 7.93 0.08
C GLU A 360 -3.48 7.38 -1.12
N LEU A 361 -4.13 7.39 -2.29
CA LEU A 361 -3.52 7.11 -3.57
C LEU A 361 -3.55 8.40 -4.38
N THR A 362 -2.37 8.85 -4.82
CA THR A 362 -2.22 9.95 -5.77
C THR A 362 -1.95 9.37 -7.15
N MET A 363 -2.75 9.81 -8.13
CA MET A 363 -2.65 9.37 -9.51
C MET A 363 -1.69 10.28 -10.28
N ARG A 364 -0.95 9.68 -11.21
CA ARG A 364 -0.18 10.43 -12.20
C ARG A 364 -1.12 11.18 -13.15
N ALA A 365 -0.60 12.20 -13.84
CA ALA A 365 -1.31 12.90 -14.90
C ALA A 365 -1.98 11.90 -15.88
N GLY A 366 -3.26 12.11 -16.16
CA GLY A 366 -4.08 11.20 -16.97
C GLY A 366 -4.83 10.11 -16.18
N GLY A 367 -4.62 9.96 -14.88
CA GLY A 367 -5.48 9.19 -13.96
C GLY A 367 -5.49 7.66 -14.14
N LYS A 368 -4.56 7.15 -14.96
CA LYS A 368 -4.45 5.72 -15.29
C LYS A 368 -3.41 4.99 -14.45
N GLU A 369 -2.39 5.69 -14.00
CA GLU A 369 -1.28 5.14 -13.22
C GLU A 369 -1.21 5.80 -11.85
N ILE A 370 -0.77 5.02 -10.87
CA ILE A 370 -0.50 5.49 -9.52
C ILE A 370 0.88 6.15 -9.54
N GLU A 371 0.98 7.32 -8.94
CA GLU A 371 2.26 8.00 -8.68
C GLU A 371 2.75 7.65 -7.28
N GLN A 372 1.86 7.71 -6.30
CA GLN A 372 2.20 7.52 -4.90
C GLN A 372 1.05 6.88 -4.11
N VAL A 373 1.39 6.03 -3.15
CA VAL A 373 0.48 5.58 -2.09
C VAL A 373 1.07 6.00 -0.75
N ALA A 374 0.25 6.60 0.12
CA ALA A 374 0.67 7.06 1.44
C ALA A 374 -0.32 6.62 2.52
N THR A 375 0.19 6.32 3.73
CA THR A 375 -0.66 6.19 4.91
C THR A 375 -0.59 7.48 5.75
N HIS A 376 -1.74 7.91 6.28
CA HIS A 376 -1.82 9.06 7.20
C HIS A 376 -2.00 8.62 8.66
N SER A 377 -1.99 7.32 8.89
CA SER A 377 -2.02 6.63 10.19
C SER A 377 -1.03 5.46 10.16
N PRO A 378 -0.72 4.84 11.32
CA PRO A 378 0.07 3.62 11.36
C PRO A 378 -0.48 2.58 10.39
N GLY A 379 0.41 1.90 9.68
CA GLY A 379 0.05 0.98 8.61
C GLY A 379 0.90 -0.27 8.63
N GLN A 380 0.37 -1.30 7.98
CA GLN A 380 1.08 -2.56 7.74
C GLN A 380 1.08 -2.83 6.24
N VAL A 381 2.23 -3.22 5.71
CA VAL A 381 2.37 -3.75 4.36
C VAL A 381 2.86 -5.18 4.41
N GLU A 382 2.22 -6.03 3.61
CA GLU A 382 2.60 -7.40 3.37
C GLU A 382 3.01 -7.56 1.90
N PHE A 383 4.19 -8.13 1.68
CA PHE A 383 4.71 -8.50 0.38
C PHE A 383 4.64 -10.02 0.27
N LEU A 384 3.66 -10.50 -0.49
CA LEU A 384 3.48 -11.93 -0.73
C LEU A 384 4.56 -12.44 -1.70
N PRO A 385 4.98 -13.72 -1.57
CA PRO A 385 5.90 -14.34 -2.52
C PRO A 385 5.24 -14.48 -3.91
N GLY A 386 5.98 -14.19 -4.98
CA GLY A 386 5.52 -14.41 -6.35
C GLY A 386 5.73 -15.83 -6.84
N ARG A 387 6.77 -16.50 -6.30
CA ARG A 387 7.16 -17.89 -6.57
C ARG A 387 7.56 -18.59 -5.28
N LYS A 388 7.57 -19.93 -5.33
CA LYS A 388 8.15 -20.75 -4.27
C LYS A 388 9.64 -20.40 -4.10
N GLY A 389 10.06 -20.17 -2.87
CA GLY A 389 11.41 -19.73 -2.52
C GLY A 389 11.59 -18.21 -2.42
N ASP A 390 10.65 -17.41 -2.92
CA ASP A 390 10.68 -15.96 -2.69
C ASP A 390 10.44 -15.63 -1.21
N LYS A 391 11.08 -14.56 -0.72
CA LYS A 391 10.96 -14.10 0.67
C LYS A 391 9.56 -13.50 0.92
N HIS A 392 8.84 -13.98 1.93
CA HIS A 392 7.57 -13.38 2.40
C HIS A 392 7.90 -12.32 3.46
N ARG A 393 7.40 -11.09 3.27
CA ARG A 393 7.76 -9.97 4.15
C ARG A 393 6.53 -9.24 4.68
N TRP A 394 6.63 -8.81 5.94
CA TRP A 394 5.72 -7.86 6.56
C TRP A 394 6.53 -6.68 7.07
N MET A 395 5.90 -5.51 7.04
CA MET A 395 6.44 -4.32 7.68
C MET A 395 5.31 -3.51 8.31
N THR A 396 5.54 -3.05 9.54
CA THR A 396 4.67 -2.07 10.22
C THR A 396 5.44 -0.78 10.45
N GLY A 397 4.77 0.36 10.32
CA GLY A 397 5.33 1.67 10.63
C GLY A 397 4.27 2.74 10.84
N ASP A 398 4.67 3.89 11.37
CA ASP A 398 3.75 4.99 11.71
C ASP A 398 3.24 5.73 10.46
N ARG A 399 4.07 5.83 9.42
CA ARG A 399 3.71 6.37 8.10
C ARG A 399 4.46 5.64 7.01
N LEU A 400 3.75 5.22 5.98
CA LEU A 400 4.30 4.49 4.84
C LEU A 400 4.12 5.32 3.57
N TYR A 401 5.13 5.31 2.71
CA TYR A 401 5.11 5.94 1.40
C TYR A 401 5.63 4.97 0.35
N ILE A 402 4.84 4.71 -0.69
CA ILE A 402 5.21 3.89 -1.84
C ILE A 402 5.18 4.78 -3.07
N TYR A 403 6.30 4.90 -3.75
CA TYR A 403 6.44 5.63 -4.98
C TYR A 403 6.50 4.65 -6.15
N TYR A 404 5.72 4.96 -7.18
CA TYR A 404 5.58 4.13 -8.37
C TYR A 404 6.20 4.84 -9.57
N ALA A 405 6.91 4.09 -10.40
CA ALA A 405 7.34 4.48 -11.73
C ALA A 405 6.21 4.20 -12.76
N ALA A 406 6.52 4.38 -14.05
CA ALA A 406 5.60 4.06 -15.14
C ALA A 406 5.15 2.59 -15.10
N GLY A 407 3.92 2.33 -15.55
CA GLY A 407 3.34 0.99 -15.54
C GLY A 407 3.09 0.42 -14.14
N ASN A 408 2.88 1.29 -13.14
CA ASN A 408 2.63 0.94 -11.73
C ASN A 408 3.70 0.01 -11.14
N ALA A 409 4.96 0.17 -11.57
CA ALA A 409 6.09 -0.53 -10.97
C ALA A 409 6.54 0.19 -9.69
N VAL A 410 6.70 -0.53 -8.59
CA VAL A 410 7.27 0.07 -7.36
C VAL A 410 8.71 0.45 -7.63
N GLU A 411 9.06 1.69 -7.28
CA GLU A 411 10.42 2.22 -7.42
C GLU A 411 11.05 2.43 -6.05
N LYS A 412 10.29 2.99 -5.11
CA LYS A 412 10.81 3.37 -3.80
C LYS A 412 9.77 3.20 -2.72
N PHE A 413 10.23 2.77 -1.56
CA PHE A 413 9.42 2.59 -0.37
C PHE A 413 10.08 3.30 0.80
N ARG A 414 9.32 4.07 1.59
CA ARG A 414 9.81 4.74 2.80
C ARG A 414 8.87 4.55 3.97
N SER A 415 9.42 4.43 5.18
CA SER A 415 8.63 4.37 6.40
C SER A 415 9.41 4.89 7.61
N VAL A 416 8.68 5.22 8.67
CA VAL A 416 9.22 5.65 9.97
C VAL A 416 8.65 4.78 11.10
N ASP A 417 9.42 4.65 12.19
CA ASP A 417 9.14 3.79 13.35
C ASP A 417 8.83 2.34 12.94
N VAL A 418 9.82 1.73 12.32
CA VAL A 418 9.64 0.57 11.46
C VAL A 418 10.00 -0.72 12.17
N THR A 419 9.16 -1.74 12.00
CA THR A 419 9.49 -3.14 12.29
C THR A 419 9.25 -3.96 11.03
N THR A 420 10.25 -4.72 10.59
CA THR A 420 10.09 -5.68 9.49
C THR A 420 10.18 -7.11 10.00
N ARG A 421 9.49 -8.02 9.32
CA ARG A 421 9.59 -9.46 9.48
C ARG A 421 9.78 -10.09 8.11
N THR A 422 10.88 -10.79 7.90
CA THR A 422 11.17 -11.50 6.66
C THR A 422 11.23 -13.00 6.95
N GLU A 423 10.41 -13.77 6.26
CA GLU A 423 10.50 -15.22 6.19
C GLU A 423 11.27 -15.61 4.93
N SER A 424 12.17 -16.59 5.06
CA SER A 424 12.97 -17.14 3.97
C SER A 424 13.07 -18.66 4.14
N GLU A 425 13.54 -19.36 3.10
CA GLU A 425 13.79 -20.79 3.20
C GLU A 425 14.76 -21.13 4.35
N PRO A 426 14.68 -22.33 4.93
CA PRO A 426 15.60 -22.74 5.99
C PRO A 426 17.05 -22.76 5.48
N ARG A 427 18.00 -22.23 6.26
CA ARG A 427 19.43 -22.29 5.90
C ARG A 427 19.97 -23.73 5.83
N ASP A 428 19.48 -24.61 6.69
CA ASP A 428 19.82 -26.04 6.69
C ASP A 428 18.53 -26.87 6.81
N PRO A 429 17.84 -27.15 5.68
CA PRO A 429 16.58 -27.87 5.68
C PRO A 429 16.66 -29.27 6.28
N LYS A 430 17.87 -29.87 6.33
CA LYS A 430 18.07 -31.21 6.91
C LYS A 430 18.09 -31.17 8.44
N LYS A 431 18.57 -30.06 9.02
CA LYS A 431 18.71 -29.90 10.47
C LYS A 431 17.52 -29.19 11.10
N ASP A 432 16.97 -28.17 10.43
CA ASP A 432 15.76 -27.48 10.85
C ASP A 432 14.89 -27.17 9.62
N PRO A 433 13.73 -27.84 9.45
CA PRO A 433 12.86 -27.62 8.30
C PRO A 433 12.05 -26.32 8.41
N LYS A 434 12.13 -25.58 9.53
CA LYS A 434 11.34 -24.35 9.73
C LYS A 434 11.91 -23.16 8.94
N PRO A 435 11.06 -22.23 8.46
CA PRO A 435 11.52 -21.03 7.79
C PRO A 435 12.47 -20.19 8.65
N THR A 436 13.47 -19.59 8.02
CA THR A 436 14.33 -18.61 8.69
C THR A 436 13.56 -17.31 8.86
N ILE A 437 13.43 -16.83 10.10
CA ILE A 437 12.72 -15.57 10.41
C ILE A 437 13.75 -14.52 10.82
N ALA A 438 13.82 -13.44 10.07
CA ALA A 438 14.60 -12.24 10.39
C ALA A 438 13.66 -11.09 10.76
N ILE A 439 13.91 -10.45 11.90
CA ILE A 439 13.20 -9.26 12.36
C ILE A 439 14.18 -8.10 12.40
N THR A 440 13.80 -6.96 11.81
CA THR A 440 14.55 -5.71 11.95
C THR A 440 13.69 -4.62 12.54
N ARG A 441 14.32 -3.69 13.27
CA ARG A 441 13.69 -2.49 13.82
C ARG A 441 14.57 -1.28 13.57
N SER A 442 13.98 -0.15 13.22
CA SER A 442 14.68 1.13 13.03
C SER A 442 13.72 2.31 13.12
N LYS A 443 14.22 3.53 13.35
CA LYS A 443 13.39 4.73 13.27
C LYS A 443 13.05 5.10 11.82
N ASP A 444 13.93 4.81 10.88
CA ASP A 444 13.72 5.10 9.46
C ASP A 444 14.02 3.87 8.59
N LEU A 445 13.32 3.75 7.46
CA LEU A 445 13.55 2.73 6.45
C LEU A 445 13.37 3.31 5.05
N GLN A 446 14.26 2.95 4.13
CA GLN A 446 14.08 3.12 2.70
C GLN A 446 14.39 1.81 1.97
N ALA A 447 13.54 1.40 1.04
CA ALA A 447 13.85 0.33 0.10
C ALA A 447 13.71 0.83 -1.34
N ASP A 448 14.68 0.49 -2.17
CA ASP A 448 14.73 0.85 -3.59
C ASP A 448 14.58 -0.42 -4.44
N PHE A 449 13.77 -0.32 -5.49
CA PHE A 449 13.37 -1.42 -6.35
C PHE A 449 13.74 -1.10 -7.80
N ASP A 450 14.10 -2.14 -8.57
CA ASP A 450 14.26 -2.02 -10.01
C ASP A 450 12.87 -1.92 -10.67
N PRO A 451 12.48 -0.81 -11.33
CA PRO A 451 11.15 -0.71 -11.94
C PRO A 451 10.90 -1.70 -13.10
N ARG A 452 11.97 -2.26 -13.69
CA ARG A 452 11.86 -3.24 -14.77
C ARG A 452 11.49 -4.62 -14.24
N THR A 453 12.21 -5.08 -13.20
CA THR A 453 12.03 -6.41 -12.62
C THR A 453 11.12 -6.45 -11.39
N GLY A 454 10.94 -5.30 -10.74
CA GLY A 454 10.33 -5.06 -9.42
C GLY A 454 10.99 -5.80 -8.27
N GLN A 455 12.23 -6.25 -8.45
CA GLN A 455 13.04 -6.80 -7.37
C GLN A 455 13.61 -5.66 -6.52
N MET A 456 13.72 -5.89 -5.22
CA MET A 456 14.41 -4.97 -4.31
C MET A 456 15.90 -5.01 -4.64
N ILE A 457 16.52 -3.85 -4.84
CA ILE A 457 17.95 -3.69 -5.09
C ILE A 457 18.65 -3.41 -3.75
N ARG A 458 18.05 -2.55 -2.94
CA ARG A 458 18.68 -2.00 -1.73
C ARG A 458 17.64 -1.76 -0.64
N LEU A 459 18.02 -2.02 0.60
CA LEU A 459 17.24 -1.71 1.80
C LEU A 459 18.15 -1.02 2.82
N GLU A 460 17.78 0.17 3.25
CA GLU A 460 18.49 0.97 4.24
C GLU A 460 17.61 1.17 5.47
N GLN A 461 18.19 0.98 6.65
CA GLN A 461 17.55 1.19 7.93
C GLN A 461 18.50 1.90 8.87
N TRP A 462 18.10 3.05 9.39
CA TRP A 462 18.97 3.88 10.23
C TRP A 462 18.24 4.42 11.45
N ASN A 463 18.99 5.08 12.33
CA ASN A 463 18.54 5.61 13.62
C ASN A 463 18.02 4.47 14.52
N ASN A 464 18.93 3.87 15.31
CA ASN A 464 18.68 2.74 16.22
C ASN A 464 18.27 1.44 15.49
N PHE A 465 19.10 1.00 14.54
CA PHE A 465 18.89 -0.27 13.86
C PHE A 465 19.13 -1.46 14.81
N ARG A 466 18.20 -2.42 14.80
CA ARG A 466 18.29 -3.70 15.49
C ARG A 466 17.90 -4.82 14.54
N TYR A 467 18.57 -5.96 14.68
CA TYR A 467 18.34 -7.16 13.89
C TYR A 467 18.30 -8.38 14.80
N GLU A 468 17.39 -9.30 14.53
CA GLU A 468 17.22 -10.57 15.23
C GLU A 468 16.92 -11.69 14.22
N GLU A 469 17.66 -12.78 14.27
CA GLU A 469 17.45 -13.97 13.44
C GLU A 469 17.89 -15.22 14.22
N GLY A 470 16.92 -15.99 14.73
CA GLY A 470 17.21 -17.06 15.68
C GLY A 470 17.95 -16.53 16.93
N ALA A 471 19.12 -17.09 17.23
CA ALA A 471 19.96 -16.61 18.35
C ALA A 471 20.83 -15.39 17.98
N ARG A 472 20.99 -15.09 16.68
CA ARG A 472 21.82 -14.01 16.19
C ARG A 472 21.11 -12.68 16.37
N ARG A 473 21.84 -11.70 16.87
CA ARG A 473 21.35 -10.34 17.09
C ARG A 473 22.41 -9.34 16.63
N ALA A 474 21.98 -8.19 16.13
CA ALA A 474 22.89 -7.11 15.76
C ALA A 474 22.29 -5.72 16.01
N THR A 475 23.16 -4.73 16.19
CA THR A 475 22.80 -3.32 16.36
C THR A 475 23.77 -2.42 15.60
N ALA A 476 23.28 -1.31 15.07
CA ALA A 476 24.09 -0.26 14.44
C ALA A 476 23.32 1.07 14.37
N ALA A 477 24.01 2.18 14.07
CA ALA A 477 23.30 3.42 13.75
C ALA A 477 22.70 3.38 12.33
N HIS A 478 23.34 2.67 11.40
CA HIS A 478 22.87 2.50 10.02
C HIS A 478 23.18 1.10 9.51
N ALA A 479 22.21 0.44 8.88
CA ALA A 479 22.37 -0.83 8.19
C ALA A 479 21.91 -0.72 6.74
N VAL A 480 22.67 -1.34 5.83
CA VAL A 480 22.38 -1.41 4.40
C VAL A 480 22.40 -2.86 3.97
N LEU A 481 21.32 -3.34 3.35
CA LEU A 481 21.27 -4.60 2.62
C LEU A 481 21.35 -4.30 1.12
N ASP A 482 22.41 -4.80 0.48
CA ASP A 482 22.46 -4.98 -0.97
C ASP A 482 21.77 -6.31 -1.29
N ALA A 483 20.55 -6.23 -1.82
CA ALA A 483 19.73 -7.40 -2.06
C ALA A 483 20.21 -8.22 -3.26
N THR A 484 20.96 -7.62 -4.20
CA THR A 484 21.52 -8.32 -5.36
C THR A 484 22.75 -9.14 -5.00
N ARG A 485 23.56 -8.66 -4.06
CA ARG A 485 24.77 -9.35 -3.57
C ARG A 485 24.54 -10.14 -2.28
N GLU A 486 23.37 -9.99 -1.66
CA GLU A 486 23.04 -10.52 -0.34
C GLU A 486 24.06 -10.15 0.74
N LEU A 487 24.54 -8.90 0.69
CA LEU A 487 25.49 -8.33 1.64
C LEU A 487 24.77 -7.36 2.59
N ILE A 488 24.95 -7.57 3.89
CA ILE A 488 24.49 -6.67 4.95
C ILE A 488 25.69 -5.90 5.48
N THR A 489 25.64 -4.58 5.42
CA THR A 489 26.66 -3.69 5.97
C THR A 489 26.08 -2.92 7.15
N LEU A 490 26.64 -3.12 8.33
CA LEU A 490 26.33 -2.41 9.57
C LEU A 490 27.38 -1.33 9.79
N LYS A 491 26.97 -0.08 9.99
CA LYS A 491 27.87 1.08 10.12
C LYS A 491 27.60 1.84 11.40
N THR A 492 28.68 2.39 11.97
CA THR A 492 28.69 3.26 13.15
C THR A 492 28.17 2.54 14.40
N GLY A 493 29.10 2.12 15.28
CA GLY A 493 28.77 1.34 16.47
C GLY A 493 28.18 -0.03 16.13
N ALA A 494 28.68 -0.66 15.07
CA ALA A 494 28.20 -1.95 14.62
C ALA A 494 28.58 -3.03 15.63
N ARG A 495 27.59 -3.82 16.07
CA ARG A 495 27.77 -4.93 16.99
C ARG A 495 26.90 -6.09 16.58
N MET A 496 27.45 -7.30 16.59
CA MET A 496 26.72 -8.54 16.34
C MET A 496 27.09 -9.58 17.38
N TRP A 497 26.12 -10.38 17.81
CA TRP A 497 26.34 -11.44 18.79
C TRP A 497 25.37 -12.61 18.58
N ASP A 498 25.79 -13.78 19.05
CA ASP A 498 25.03 -15.03 19.06
C ASP A 498 25.45 -15.90 20.26
N GLU A 499 25.08 -17.17 20.28
CA GLU A 499 25.44 -18.12 21.34
C GLU A 499 26.95 -18.44 21.42
N THR A 500 27.73 -18.12 20.38
CA THR A 500 29.17 -18.40 20.29
C THR A 500 30.03 -17.21 20.69
N GLY A 501 29.46 -16.00 20.77
CA GLY A 501 30.19 -14.81 21.16
C GLY A 501 29.62 -13.50 20.62
N SER A 502 30.44 -12.44 20.67
CA SER A 502 30.09 -11.11 20.16
C SER A 502 31.25 -10.49 19.38
N THR A 503 30.95 -9.62 18.43
CA THR A 503 31.92 -8.82 17.66
C THR A 503 31.38 -7.41 17.50
N ALA A 504 32.22 -6.40 17.69
CA ALA A 504 31.89 -5.00 17.46
C ALA A 504 33.02 -4.30 16.69
N GLY A 505 32.67 -3.26 15.94
CA GLY A 505 33.60 -2.42 15.19
C GLY A 505 32.90 -1.20 14.58
N ASP A 506 33.64 -0.39 13.84
CA ASP A 506 33.10 0.79 13.15
C ASP A 506 32.20 0.37 11.97
N GLU A 507 32.58 -0.72 11.27
CA GLU A 507 31.79 -1.37 10.23
C GLU A 507 31.84 -2.90 10.36
N ILE A 508 30.70 -3.56 10.13
CA ILE A 508 30.60 -5.02 9.99
C ILE A 508 29.89 -5.34 8.68
N VAL A 509 30.54 -6.07 7.79
CA VAL A 509 29.96 -6.62 6.56
C VAL A 509 29.69 -8.11 6.77
N LEU A 510 28.46 -8.55 6.49
CA LEU A 510 28.00 -9.92 6.62
C LEU A 510 27.45 -10.39 5.27
N GLU A 511 27.93 -11.53 4.78
CA GLU A 511 27.37 -12.22 3.63
C GLU A 511 26.25 -13.17 4.09
N GLN A 512 25.02 -12.94 3.63
CA GLN A 512 23.83 -13.59 4.20
C GLN A 512 23.79 -15.10 3.92
N GLN A 513 24.32 -15.54 2.76
CA GLN A 513 24.31 -16.94 2.32
C GLN A 513 25.31 -17.80 3.10
N THR A 514 26.57 -17.36 3.15
CA THR A 514 27.69 -18.09 3.75
C THR A 514 27.77 -17.90 5.26
N GLY A 515 27.32 -16.72 5.74
CA GLY A 515 27.53 -16.28 7.11
C GLY A 515 28.93 -15.72 7.35
N ASP A 516 29.75 -15.56 6.30
CA ASP A 516 31.07 -14.96 6.38
C ASP A 516 30.95 -13.48 6.77
N MET A 517 31.87 -13.02 7.61
CA MET A 517 31.80 -11.71 8.24
C MET A 517 33.16 -11.03 8.24
N VAL A 518 33.18 -9.74 7.92
CA VAL A 518 34.35 -8.87 8.08
C VAL A 518 33.97 -7.70 8.97
N ALA A 519 34.68 -7.52 10.07
CA ALA A 519 34.59 -6.34 10.93
C ALA A 519 35.83 -5.46 10.72
N SER A 520 35.66 -4.14 10.64
CA SER A 520 36.75 -3.18 10.44
C SER A 520 36.58 -1.96 11.34
N GLY A 521 37.71 -1.39 11.77
CA GLY A 521 37.78 -0.22 12.65
C GLY A 521 37.49 -0.57 14.10
N ASN A 522 38.48 -0.38 14.98
CA ASN A 522 38.36 -0.58 16.44
C ASN A 522 37.69 -1.91 16.83
N VAL A 523 38.06 -3.00 16.17
CA VAL A 523 37.39 -4.28 16.32
C VAL A 523 37.61 -4.82 17.73
N THR A 524 36.52 -5.25 18.36
CA THR A 524 36.52 -6.01 19.62
C THR A 524 35.70 -7.28 19.42
N SER A 525 36.23 -8.43 19.84
CA SER A 525 35.52 -9.70 19.75
C SER A 525 35.63 -10.48 21.05
N THR A 526 34.55 -11.15 21.43
CA THR A 526 34.50 -12.13 22.51
C THR A 526 34.02 -13.44 21.93
N ARG A 527 34.69 -14.54 22.23
CA ARG A 527 34.29 -15.88 21.83
C ARG A 527 34.16 -16.76 23.07
N LEU A 528 33.02 -17.43 23.18
CA LEU A 528 32.77 -18.38 24.25
C LEU A 528 33.46 -19.71 23.92
N PRO A 529 33.94 -20.44 24.94
CA PRO A 529 34.56 -21.74 24.75
C PRO A 529 33.56 -22.79 24.25
N ASP A 530 34.04 -23.72 23.42
CA ASP A 530 33.21 -24.80 22.89
C ASP A 530 32.96 -25.85 23.99
N LYS A 531 31.69 -26.15 24.30
CA LYS A 531 31.29 -27.09 25.36
C LYS A 531 31.85 -28.52 25.24
N LYS A 532 32.47 -28.88 24.11
CA LYS A 532 32.98 -30.23 23.80
C LYS A 532 34.50 -30.29 23.57
N GLN A 533 35.23 -29.17 23.57
CA GLN A 533 36.69 -29.15 23.41
C GLN A 533 37.34 -28.79 24.73
N GLY A 534 37.56 -29.81 25.57
CA GLY A 534 38.27 -29.71 26.84
C GLY A 534 39.71 -30.18 26.68
N SER A 535 40.57 -29.32 26.14
CA SER A 535 42.01 -29.52 26.35
C SER A 535 42.68 -28.17 26.56
N GLU A 536 43.12 -27.95 27.79
CA GLU A 536 43.85 -26.74 28.20
C GLU A 536 45.20 -26.66 27.46
N GLY A 537 45.62 -25.46 27.04
CA GLY A 537 46.80 -25.23 26.21
C GLY A 537 47.42 -23.84 26.37
N MET A 538 48.13 -23.33 25.37
CA MET A 538 48.69 -21.96 25.40
C MET A 538 47.63 -20.89 25.73
N MET A 539 46.40 -21.13 25.27
CA MET A 539 45.18 -20.39 25.60
C MET A 539 44.27 -21.33 26.41
N SER A 540 43.54 -20.79 27.40
CA SER A 540 42.64 -21.62 28.22
C SER A 540 41.48 -22.18 27.39
N SER A 541 40.91 -23.31 27.80
CA SER A 541 39.74 -23.90 27.12
C SER A 541 38.42 -23.60 27.83
N SER A 542 38.48 -23.01 29.03
CA SER A 542 37.33 -22.82 29.92
C SER A 542 36.85 -21.38 30.07
N GLU A 543 37.66 -20.40 29.67
CA GLU A 543 37.35 -18.97 29.77
C GLU A 543 36.97 -18.35 28.40
N PRO A 544 36.31 -17.19 28.32
CA PRO A 544 36.06 -16.53 27.04
C PRO A 544 37.34 -15.95 26.41
N LEU A 545 37.59 -16.24 25.15
CA LEU A 545 38.66 -15.61 24.37
C LEU A 545 38.23 -14.19 23.96
N GLN A 546 39.04 -13.21 24.30
CA GLN A 546 38.83 -11.82 23.92
C GLN A 546 39.88 -11.40 22.88
N ALA A 547 39.49 -10.53 21.96
CA ALA A 547 40.37 -10.04 20.91
C ALA A 547 40.12 -8.56 20.59
N LYS A 548 41.20 -7.85 20.23
CA LYS A 548 41.19 -6.50 19.65
C LYS A 548 42.04 -6.48 18.38
N ALA A 549 41.61 -5.73 17.37
CA ALA A 549 42.35 -5.55 16.12
C ALA A 549 41.80 -4.34 15.33
N ASP A 550 42.49 -3.94 14.26
CA ASP A 550 41.97 -2.97 13.29
C ASP A 550 40.97 -3.64 12.32
N ARG A 551 41.14 -4.93 12.04
CA ARG A 551 40.25 -5.73 11.19
C ARG A 551 40.12 -7.16 11.69
N MET A 552 38.94 -7.75 11.48
CA MET A 552 38.69 -9.17 11.70
C MET A 552 37.91 -9.76 10.52
N ALA A 553 38.30 -10.95 10.07
CA ALA A 553 37.56 -11.74 9.10
C ALA A 553 37.21 -13.11 9.71
N SER A 554 35.97 -13.53 9.55
CA SER A 554 35.44 -14.83 9.98
C SER A 554 34.86 -15.55 8.77
N THR A 555 35.37 -16.74 8.47
CA THR A 555 34.92 -17.54 7.32
C THR A 555 34.60 -18.98 7.72
N GLU A 556 33.92 -19.69 6.82
CA GLU A 556 33.55 -21.11 6.97
C GLU A 556 32.72 -21.36 8.25
N ALA A 557 31.72 -20.50 8.48
CA ALA A 557 30.88 -20.55 9.69
C ALA A 557 31.69 -20.47 11.00
N ASN A 558 32.58 -19.46 11.09
CA ASN A 558 33.39 -19.15 12.28
C ASN A 558 34.48 -20.19 12.60
N LYS A 559 34.84 -21.05 11.63
CA LYS A 559 35.95 -22.01 11.78
C LYS A 559 37.31 -21.39 11.55
N LYS A 560 37.38 -20.39 10.68
CA LYS A 560 38.60 -19.64 10.36
C LYS A 560 38.42 -18.18 10.75
N ILE A 561 39.33 -17.67 11.56
CA ILE A 561 39.28 -16.30 12.07
C ILE A 561 40.62 -15.65 11.88
N ARG A 562 40.66 -14.47 11.26
CA ARG A 562 41.86 -13.66 11.16
C ARG A 562 41.66 -12.32 11.82
N TYR A 563 42.60 -11.91 12.65
CA TYR A 563 42.71 -10.57 13.22
C TYR A 563 43.93 -9.88 12.63
N GLU A 564 43.77 -8.66 12.11
CA GLU A 564 44.84 -7.92 11.44
C GLU A 564 44.91 -6.48 11.98
N GLY A 565 46.13 -5.95 12.05
CA GLY A 565 46.41 -4.61 12.56
C GLY A 565 46.35 -4.56 14.08
N ARG A 566 47.53 -4.66 14.72
CA ARG A 566 47.67 -4.63 16.18
C ARG A 566 46.78 -5.66 16.88
N ALA A 567 46.76 -6.89 16.35
CA ALA A 567 45.95 -7.97 16.87
C ALA A 567 46.41 -8.33 18.28
N HIS A 568 45.49 -8.29 19.24
CA HIS A 568 45.74 -8.63 20.64
C HIS A 568 44.64 -9.55 21.12
N LEU A 569 45.01 -10.80 21.39
CA LEU A 569 44.14 -11.82 21.97
C LEU A 569 44.50 -12.00 23.44
N TRP A 570 43.51 -12.18 24.29
CA TRP A 570 43.75 -12.51 25.69
C TRP A 570 42.64 -13.39 26.24
N GLN A 571 43.01 -14.21 27.21
CA GLN A 571 42.10 -15.13 27.88
C GLN A 571 42.66 -15.42 29.28
N ALA A 572 41.86 -15.10 30.30
CA ALA A 572 42.33 -15.04 31.68
C ALA A 572 43.63 -14.20 31.82
N ALA A 573 44.74 -14.83 32.23
CA ALA A 573 46.04 -14.18 32.42
C ALA A 573 47.00 -14.34 31.24
N SER A 574 46.63 -15.11 30.21
CA SER A 574 47.43 -15.28 28.98
C SER A 574 47.07 -14.24 27.94
N SER A 575 48.06 -13.71 27.23
CA SER A 575 47.83 -12.82 26.08
C SER A 575 48.81 -13.05 24.95
N LEU A 576 48.37 -12.77 23.73
CA LEU A 576 49.14 -12.86 22.50
C LEU A 576 48.92 -11.62 21.66
N GLN A 577 50.00 -10.94 21.30
CA GLN A 577 49.99 -9.77 20.43
C GLN A 577 50.79 -10.07 19.16
N ALA A 578 50.32 -9.59 18.01
CA ALA A 578 51.04 -9.63 16.73
C ALA A 578 50.40 -8.67 15.71
N ASN A 579 51.03 -8.49 14.54
CA ASN A 579 50.43 -7.77 13.42
C ASN A 579 49.24 -8.51 12.81
N SER A 580 49.34 -9.85 12.71
CA SER A 580 48.26 -10.72 12.25
C SER A 580 48.20 -11.99 13.10
N ILE A 581 46.99 -12.35 13.53
CA ILE A 581 46.72 -13.61 14.24
C ILE A 581 45.61 -14.36 13.50
N PHE A 582 45.90 -15.59 13.08
CA PHE A 582 44.99 -16.50 12.40
C PHE A 582 44.66 -17.69 13.30
N ILE A 583 43.38 -18.04 13.39
CA ILE A 583 42.88 -19.18 14.15
C ILE A 583 42.17 -20.10 13.15
N ASP A 584 42.60 -21.35 13.09
CA ASP A 584 41.90 -22.43 12.42
C ASP A 584 41.39 -23.43 13.45
N ARG A 585 40.09 -23.37 13.73
CA ARG A 585 39.43 -24.26 14.69
C ARG A 585 39.32 -25.70 14.21
N THR A 586 39.35 -25.92 12.89
CA THR A 586 39.29 -27.26 12.30
C THR A 586 40.63 -27.96 12.44
N ALA A 587 41.72 -27.25 12.14
CA ALA A 587 43.08 -27.74 12.34
C ALA A 587 43.53 -27.68 13.81
N GLN A 588 42.77 -27.00 14.68
CA GLN A 588 43.15 -26.69 16.06
C GLN A 588 44.51 -25.98 16.13
N GLN A 589 44.68 -24.98 15.28
CA GLN A 589 45.92 -24.22 15.13
C GLN A 589 45.70 -22.73 15.33
N LEU A 590 46.71 -22.09 15.88
CA LEU A 590 46.82 -20.64 15.99
C LEU A 590 48.16 -20.22 15.37
N GLU A 591 48.12 -19.24 14.49
CA GLU A 591 49.31 -18.68 13.84
C GLU A 591 49.37 -17.18 14.14
N ALA A 592 50.53 -16.68 14.53
CA ALA A 592 50.75 -15.26 14.76
C ALA A 592 52.01 -14.80 14.01
N THR A 593 51.93 -13.68 13.32
CA THR A 593 53.01 -13.16 12.47
C THR A 593 53.17 -11.65 12.63
N GLY A 594 54.44 -11.23 12.66
CA GLY A 594 54.87 -9.85 12.85
C GLY A 594 54.78 -9.41 14.31
N GLU A 595 55.93 -9.06 14.90
CA GLU A 595 56.04 -8.56 16.29
C GLU A 595 55.27 -9.40 17.32
N VAL A 596 55.42 -10.73 17.25
CA VAL A 596 54.72 -11.64 18.15
C VAL A 596 55.22 -11.42 19.58
N VAL A 597 54.29 -11.24 20.52
CA VAL A 597 54.53 -11.19 21.96
C VAL A 597 53.53 -12.08 22.67
N SER A 598 54.01 -13.20 23.21
CA SER A 598 53.24 -14.10 24.07
C SER A 598 53.54 -13.79 25.53
N GLN A 599 52.52 -13.57 26.34
CA GLN A 599 52.62 -13.45 27.79
C GLN A 599 51.86 -14.62 28.41
N LEU A 600 52.58 -15.45 29.16
CA LEU A 600 52.06 -16.70 29.72
C LEU A 600 52.26 -16.70 31.24
N PRO A 601 51.25 -17.06 32.05
CA PRO A 601 51.39 -17.18 33.49
C PRO A 601 52.13 -18.47 33.86
N ASP A 602 53.04 -18.41 34.83
CA ASP A 602 53.83 -19.57 35.26
C ASP A 602 53.12 -20.48 36.28
N GLN A 603 52.30 -19.91 37.18
CA GLN A 603 51.34 -20.53 38.12
C GLN A 603 50.74 -19.44 39.06
N ARG A 604 49.62 -19.72 39.76
CA ARG A 604 48.88 -18.77 40.65
C ARG A 604 49.79 -18.05 41.67
N PRO A 605 49.43 -16.81 42.09
CA PRO A 605 50.23 -16.01 43.02
C PRO A 605 50.29 -16.67 44.41
N LYS A 606 51.49 -17.07 44.83
CA LYS A 606 51.83 -17.12 46.27
C LYS A 606 52.45 -15.78 46.64
N LYS A 607 52.22 -15.30 47.89
CA LYS A 607 52.65 -14.00 48.44
C LYS A 607 53.94 -13.49 47.76
N GLY A 608 53.80 -12.60 46.77
CA GLY A 608 54.92 -12.19 45.89
C GLY A 608 54.54 -11.66 44.50
N GLY A 609 53.32 -11.91 44.00
CA GLY A 609 52.85 -11.40 42.69
C GLY A 609 52.82 -12.47 41.58
N ASN A 610 52.19 -12.14 40.44
CA ASN A 610 52.14 -13.03 39.27
C ASN A 610 53.47 -13.00 38.51
N VAL A 611 53.97 -14.17 38.19
CA VAL A 611 55.16 -14.35 37.34
C VAL A 611 54.68 -14.66 35.94
N PHE A 612 55.22 -13.92 34.98
CA PHE A 612 54.94 -14.13 33.56
C PHE A 612 56.21 -14.53 32.83
N THR A 613 56.06 -15.48 31.93
CA THR A 613 57.01 -15.76 30.86
C THR A 613 56.58 -14.96 29.63
N ILE A 614 57.44 -14.06 29.16
CA ILE A 614 57.22 -13.24 27.97
C ILE A 614 58.11 -13.74 26.85
N VAL A 615 57.52 -14.20 25.75
CA VAL A 615 58.25 -14.65 24.55
C VAL A 615 57.98 -13.69 23.40
N ARG A 616 59.04 -13.19 22.75
CA ARG A 616 58.96 -12.33 21.57
C ARG A 616 59.59 -13.00 20.37
N ALA A 617 58.94 -12.97 19.22
CA ALA A 617 59.43 -13.55 17.97
C ALA A 617 58.78 -12.90 16.72
N PRO A 618 59.35 -13.06 15.51
CA PRO A 618 58.65 -12.69 14.29
C PRO A 618 57.44 -13.57 13.95
N SER A 619 57.47 -14.85 14.32
CA SER A 619 56.40 -15.81 14.00
C SER A 619 56.17 -16.82 15.11
N LEU A 620 54.92 -17.25 15.26
CA LEU A 620 54.48 -18.31 16.16
C LEU A 620 53.47 -19.21 15.43
N VAL A 621 53.64 -20.53 15.56
CA VAL A 621 52.61 -21.52 15.27
C VAL A 621 52.34 -22.32 16.53
N TYR A 622 51.10 -22.30 17.02
CA TYR A 622 50.63 -23.11 18.12
C TYR A 622 49.67 -24.19 17.59
N SER A 623 49.86 -25.43 18.03
CA SER A 623 48.92 -26.53 17.76
C SER A 623 48.35 -27.06 19.07
N ASP A 624 47.03 -27.03 19.18
CA ASP A 624 46.34 -27.54 20.36
C ASP A 624 46.43 -29.07 20.44
N LYS A 625 46.48 -29.75 19.29
CA LYS A 625 46.62 -31.21 19.18
C LYS A 625 47.92 -31.73 19.81
N THR A 626 49.02 -31.00 19.64
CA THR A 626 50.35 -31.38 20.16
C THR A 626 50.76 -30.57 21.38
N LYS A 627 49.94 -29.59 21.80
CA LYS A 627 50.22 -28.65 22.88
C LYS A 627 51.59 -27.98 22.74
N LEU A 628 51.97 -27.64 21.51
CA LEU A 628 53.28 -27.09 21.16
C LEU A 628 53.12 -25.70 20.56
N ALA A 629 53.81 -24.72 21.13
CA ALA A 629 54.07 -23.40 20.54
C ALA A 629 55.47 -23.38 19.93
N TYR A 630 55.57 -23.10 18.64
CA TYR A 630 56.82 -23.03 17.89
C TYR A 630 57.06 -21.60 17.40
N TYR A 631 58.07 -20.96 17.96
CA TYR A 631 58.51 -19.59 17.68
C TYR A 631 59.71 -19.60 16.74
N THR A 632 59.71 -18.76 15.71
CA THR A 632 60.78 -18.72 14.69
C THR A 632 61.13 -17.29 14.27
N GLY A 633 62.31 -17.13 13.65
CA GLY A 633 62.79 -15.86 13.09
C GLY A 633 63.67 -15.03 14.04
N GLY A 634 64.07 -15.60 15.18
CA GLY A 634 64.76 -14.88 16.26
C GLY A 634 63.83 -14.69 17.45
N VAL A 635 64.10 -15.40 18.53
CA VAL A 635 63.27 -15.46 19.73
C VAL A 635 64.00 -14.84 20.90
N THR A 636 63.27 -14.04 21.69
CA THR A 636 63.73 -13.61 23.01
C THR A 636 62.70 -14.01 24.06
N LEU A 637 63.17 -14.50 25.19
CA LEU A 637 62.34 -14.85 26.34
C LEU A 637 62.80 -14.05 27.56
N ASP A 638 61.85 -13.49 28.31
CA ASP A 638 62.07 -12.84 29.61
C ASP A 638 61.19 -13.50 30.67
N ARG A 639 61.81 -13.94 31.77
CA ARG A 639 61.16 -14.58 32.91
C ARG A 639 61.95 -14.33 34.19
N GLN A 640 61.43 -13.55 35.15
CA GLN A 640 62.06 -13.31 36.47
C GLN A 640 63.59 -13.04 36.43
N GLY A 641 64.09 -12.24 35.48
CA GLY A 641 65.52 -11.96 35.35
C GLY A 641 66.32 -13.03 34.59
N LEU A 642 65.70 -14.13 34.17
CA LEU A 642 66.19 -15.04 33.13
C LEU A 642 65.82 -14.49 31.76
N ASN A 643 66.84 -14.24 30.95
CA ASN A 643 66.72 -13.80 29.57
C ASN A 643 67.29 -14.89 28.67
N VAL A 644 66.56 -15.31 27.64
CA VAL A 644 67.05 -16.28 26.64
C VAL A 644 66.92 -15.68 25.25
N LYS A 645 67.94 -15.82 24.42
CA LYS A 645 67.90 -15.52 22.98
C LYS A 645 68.24 -16.76 22.19
N ALA A 646 67.55 -16.99 21.07
CA ALA A 646 67.83 -18.10 20.14
C ALA A 646 67.24 -17.81 18.76
N ARG A 647 67.56 -18.61 17.74
CA ARG A 647 66.93 -18.50 16.41
C ARG A 647 65.49 -19.00 16.40
N GLN A 648 65.21 -20.04 17.16
CA GLN A 648 63.89 -20.67 17.28
C GLN A 648 63.67 -21.20 18.70
N MET A 649 62.41 -21.35 19.09
CA MET A 649 62.03 -21.87 20.40
C MET A 649 60.77 -22.72 20.30
N ARG A 650 60.75 -23.86 20.98
CA ARG A 650 59.60 -24.77 21.12
C ARG A 650 59.17 -24.81 22.58
N ALA A 651 57.91 -24.56 22.85
CA ALA A 651 57.34 -24.54 24.19
C ALA A 651 56.17 -25.52 24.28
N TRP A 652 56.22 -26.47 25.22
CA TRP A 652 55.19 -27.49 25.41
C TRP A 652 54.33 -27.18 26.63
N PHE A 653 53.03 -27.44 26.50
CA PHE A 653 52.05 -27.24 27.56
C PHE A 653 51.48 -28.57 28.03
N VAL A 654 51.16 -28.65 29.32
CA VAL A 654 50.50 -29.80 29.94
C VAL A 654 49.25 -29.33 30.68
N SER A 655 48.23 -30.18 30.74
CA SER A 655 47.04 -29.96 31.57
C SER A 655 47.27 -30.52 32.97
N GLU A 656 47.09 -29.70 34.00
CA GLU A 656 47.10 -30.13 35.41
C GLU A 656 45.71 -29.92 36.04
N PRO A 657 45.21 -30.84 36.88
CA PRO A 657 43.94 -30.65 37.59
C PRO A 657 44.05 -29.52 38.64
N LYS A 658 43.10 -28.59 38.63
CA LYS A 658 42.97 -27.51 39.62
C LYS A 658 42.45 -28.06 40.96
N LYS A 659 42.99 -27.54 42.07
CA LYS A 659 42.55 -27.87 43.44
C LYS A 659 41.08 -27.55 43.75
N GLU A 660 40.50 -26.59 43.02
CA GLU A 660 39.09 -26.15 43.15
C GLU A 660 38.16 -26.81 42.11
N GLY A 661 38.65 -27.81 41.36
CA GLY A 661 37.96 -28.43 40.24
C GLY A 661 38.30 -27.79 38.88
N GLY A 662 38.34 -28.61 37.83
CA GLY A 662 38.74 -28.22 36.46
C GLY A 662 40.21 -28.52 36.13
N GLU A 663 40.65 -28.19 34.93
CA GLU A 663 42.07 -28.29 34.49
C GLU A 663 42.65 -26.87 34.29
N GLU A 664 43.95 -26.70 34.54
CA GLU A 664 44.75 -25.54 34.10
C GLU A 664 45.84 -25.98 33.13
N SER A 665 46.05 -25.18 32.07
CA SER A 665 47.25 -25.35 31.27
C SER A 665 48.45 -24.74 31.96
N LYS A 666 49.56 -25.46 31.91
CA LYS A 666 50.84 -25.00 32.42
C LYS A 666 51.93 -25.25 31.39
N LEU A 667 52.85 -24.30 31.27
CA LEU A 667 54.08 -24.46 30.51
C LEU A 667 54.97 -25.52 31.20
N ASP A 668 55.30 -26.61 30.50
CA ASP A 668 56.07 -27.75 31.03
C ASP A 668 57.57 -27.56 30.78
N ARG A 669 57.92 -27.40 29.50
CA ARG A 669 59.30 -27.29 29.05
C ARG A 669 59.44 -26.41 27.82
N MET A 670 60.62 -25.84 27.64
CA MET A 670 60.98 -25.00 26.50
C MET A 670 62.34 -25.39 25.95
N PHE A 671 62.43 -25.62 24.65
CA PHE A 671 63.69 -25.88 23.94
C PHE A 671 64.02 -24.69 23.05
N ALA A 672 65.23 -24.17 23.20
CA ALA A 672 65.77 -23.09 22.39
C ALA A 672 66.86 -23.66 21.48
N ASP A 673 66.81 -23.34 20.19
CA ASP A 673 67.77 -23.87 19.21
C ASP A 673 68.37 -22.74 18.37
N GLY A 674 69.63 -22.90 18.00
CA GLY A 674 70.38 -22.01 17.11
C GLY A 674 70.93 -20.81 17.84
N THR A 675 72.23 -20.84 18.17
CA THR A 675 72.97 -19.76 18.85
C THR A 675 72.23 -19.27 20.10
N VAL A 676 72.07 -20.17 21.08
CA VAL A 676 71.38 -19.87 22.31
C VAL A 676 72.27 -19.03 23.23
N GLU A 677 71.72 -17.93 23.74
CA GLU A 677 72.33 -17.10 24.78
C GLU A 677 71.37 -16.99 25.96
N ILE A 678 71.81 -17.41 27.14
CA ILE A 678 71.06 -17.31 28.40
C ILE A 678 71.75 -16.29 29.29
N ALA A 679 70.98 -15.42 29.96
CA ALA A 679 71.46 -14.52 30.98
C ALA A 679 70.48 -14.49 32.16
N GLU A 680 70.88 -15.03 33.30
CA GLU A 680 70.17 -14.89 34.57
C GLU A 680 70.82 -13.80 35.41
N LYS A 681 70.04 -12.78 35.79
CA LYS A 681 70.50 -11.67 36.62
C LYS A 681 69.74 -11.64 37.95
N SER A 682 70.49 -11.66 39.04
CA SER A 682 70.01 -11.36 40.39
C SER A 682 70.82 -10.21 41.00
N ALA A 683 70.32 -9.58 42.06
CA ALA A 683 71.01 -8.47 42.74
C ALA A 683 72.45 -8.81 43.20
N ALA A 684 72.76 -10.10 43.39
CA ALA A 684 74.03 -10.56 43.93
C ALA A 684 74.89 -11.37 42.95
N ARG A 685 74.38 -11.74 41.76
CA ARG A 685 75.04 -12.67 40.85
C ARG A 685 74.45 -12.58 39.45
N THR A 686 75.31 -12.54 38.45
CA THR A 686 74.97 -12.75 37.04
C THR A 686 75.56 -14.06 36.55
N ARG A 687 74.75 -14.84 35.83
CA ARG A 687 75.13 -16.08 35.16
C ARG A 687 74.75 -15.99 33.69
N THR A 688 75.68 -16.29 32.79
CA THR A 688 75.42 -16.32 31.34
C THR A 688 75.77 -17.68 30.76
N GLY A 689 74.93 -18.24 29.92
CA GLY A 689 75.14 -19.49 29.19
C GLY A 689 75.15 -19.26 27.68
N SER A 690 75.98 -19.99 26.94
CA SER A 690 75.93 -20.02 25.47
C SER A 690 76.03 -21.45 24.97
N SER A 691 75.21 -21.85 23.99
CA SER A 691 75.20 -23.19 23.37
C SER A 691 74.50 -23.17 22.00
N GLU A 692 74.50 -24.29 21.27
CA GLU A 692 73.67 -24.43 20.06
C GLU A 692 72.24 -24.88 20.37
N HIS A 693 72.05 -25.63 21.45
CA HIS A 693 70.75 -26.08 21.94
C HIS A 693 70.65 -25.88 23.47
N ALA A 694 69.47 -25.53 23.94
CA ALA A 694 69.16 -25.45 25.35
C ALA A 694 67.77 -26.00 25.66
N GLU A 695 67.70 -26.88 26.64
CA GLU A 695 66.44 -27.39 27.19
C GLU A 695 66.17 -26.73 28.53
N TYR A 696 64.93 -26.31 28.76
CA TYR A 696 64.50 -25.77 30.04
C TYR A 696 63.26 -26.49 30.55
N TYR A 697 63.34 -27.03 31.75
CA TYR A 697 62.25 -27.72 32.44
C TYR A 697 61.78 -26.86 33.62
N LEU A 698 60.50 -26.48 33.63
CA LEU A 698 59.98 -25.52 34.61
C LEU A 698 59.70 -26.16 35.98
N ALA A 699 59.40 -27.46 36.01
CA ALA A 699 59.03 -28.17 37.24
C ALA A 699 60.15 -28.15 38.30
N ASP A 700 61.39 -28.30 37.87
CA ASP A 700 62.61 -28.36 38.66
C ASP A 700 63.57 -27.17 38.42
N GLU A 701 63.22 -26.25 37.51
CA GLU A 701 64.06 -25.13 37.07
C GLU A 701 65.44 -25.60 36.58
N ARG A 702 65.44 -26.67 35.77
CA ARG A 702 66.64 -27.29 35.19
C ARG A 702 66.86 -26.80 33.76
N ILE A 703 68.05 -26.26 33.50
CA ILE A 703 68.52 -25.87 32.16
C ILE A 703 69.59 -26.86 31.70
N ILE A 704 69.49 -27.43 30.50
CA ILE A 704 70.51 -28.29 29.90
C ILE A 704 71.06 -27.56 28.67
N LEU A 705 72.37 -27.33 28.61
CA LEU A 705 73.05 -26.68 27.49
C LEU A 705 73.92 -27.70 26.77
N ASN A 706 73.69 -27.94 25.49
CA ASN A 706 74.50 -28.85 24.68
C ASN A 706 74.66 -28.35 23.23
N GLY A 707 75.59 -28.97 22.51
CA GLY A 707 75.96 -28.58 21.14
C GLY A 707 76.74 -27.25 21.07
N GLY A 708 77.61 -27.13 20.07
CA GLY A 708 78.34 -25.87 19.79
C GLY A 708 79.35 -25.43 20.86
N ASN A 709 79.89 -26.36 21.66
CA ASN A 709 80.78 -26.11 22.81
C ASN A 709 80.14 -25.22 23.89
N PRO A 710 79.19 -25.74 24.69
CA PRO A 710 78.49 -24.94 25.67
C PRO A 710 79.43 -24.32 26.71
N VAL A 711 79.13 -23.09 27.10
CA VAL A 711 79.88 -22.30 28.09
C VAL A 711 78.92 -21.67 29.08
N VAL A 712 79.23 -21.77 30.37
CA VAL A 712 78.55 -21.00 31.42
C VAL A 712 79.58 -20.11 32.12
N VAL A 713 79.27 -18.82 32.24
CA VAL A 713 80.06 -17.84 32.97
C VAL A 713 79.26 -17.36 34.16
N ASP A 714 79.85 -17.50 35.33
CA ASP A 714 79.28 -17.10 36.60
C ASP A 714 80.15 -16.02 37.24
N SER A 715 79.58 -14.83 37.45
CA SER A 715 80.28 -13.71 38.10
C SER A 715 80.93 -14.08 39.46
N LYS A 716 80.36 -15.05 40.20
CA LYS A 716 80.90 -15.53 41.49
C LYS A 716 81.75 -16.77 41.33
N ARG A 717 81.35 -17.72 40.48
CA ARG A 717 81.98 -19.06 40.40
C ARG A 717 82.94 -19.25 39.22
N GLY A 718 83.08 -18.27 38.33
CA GLY A 718 84.01 -18.30 37.20
C GLY A 718 83.42 -18.96 35.94
N VAL A 719 84.25 -19.57 35.08
CA VAL A 719 83.85 -20.06 33.74
C VAL A 719 83.86 -21.58 33.69
N THR A 720 82.79 -22.19 33.18
CA THR A 720 82.62 -23.64 33.00
C THR A 720 82.39 -23.97 31.53
N ARG A 721 83.08 -24.99 31.00
CA ARG A 721 82.90 -25.53 29.64
C ARG A 721 82.79 -27.05 29.67
N GLY A 722 81.98 -27.64 28.79
CA GLY A 722 81.81 -29.09 28.67
C GLY A 722 81.09 -29.49 27.37
N ALA A 723 80.82 -30.79 27.17
CA ALA A 723 80.01 -31.26 26.04
C ALA A 723 78.51 -31.02 26.30
N GLU A 724 78.10 -31.19 27.57
CA GLU A 724 76.79 -30.84 28.08
C GLU A 724 76.94 -30.20 29.47
N ILE A 725 76.20 -29.12 29.72
CA ILE A 725 76.18 -28.45 31.02
C ILE A 725 74.73 -28.43 31.51
N THR A 726 74.45 -29.14 32.58
CA THR A 726 73.17 -29.08 33.30
C THR A 726 73.27 -28.10 34.44
N TRP A 727 72.38 -27.11 34.44
CA TRP A 727 72.24 -26.09 35.46
C TRP A 727 70.94 -26.29 36.23
N LEU A 728 71.08 -26.69 37.50
CA LEU A 728 70.00 -26.87 38.46
C LEU A 728 69.85 -25.58 39.26
N ALA A 729 68.93 -24.71 38.84
CA ALA A 729 68.83 -23.36 39.41
C ALA A 729 68.45 -23.37 40.90
N ARG A 730 67.53 -24.26 41.32
CA ARG A 730 67.08 -24.41 42.72
C ARG A 730 68.17 -24.88 43.67
N GLU A 731 69.06 -25.73 43.19
CA GLU A 731 70.13 -26.34 44.00
C GLU A 731 71.43 -25.53 43.95
N ASP A 732 71.49 -24.48 43.12
CA ASP A 732 72.71 -23.73 42.82
C ASP A 732 73.88 -24.64 42.39
N THR A 733 73.56 -25.65 41.58
CA THR A 733 74.50 -26.69 41.11
C THR A 733 74.67 -26.66 39.59
N LEU A 734 75.93 -26.81 39.14
CA LEU A 734 76.27 -27.05 37.74
C LEU A 734 76.87 -28.46 37.62
N VAL A 735 76.26 -29.30 36.79
CA VAL A 735 76.75 -30.62 36.43
C VAL A 735 77.29 -30.55 35.01
N VAL A 736 78.51 -31.04 34.81
CA VAL A 736 79.17 -31.03 33.50
C VAL A 736 79.39 -32.47 33.07
N ASP A 737 78.76 -32.86 31.96
CA ASP A 737 79.05 -34.13 31.30
C ASP A 737 80.01 -33.88 30.13
N ASN A 738 80.95 -34.80 29.99
CA ASN A 738 82.03 -34.72 29.01
C ASN A 738 82.20 -36.02 28.21
N THR A 739 81.17 -36.87 28.19
CA THR A 739 81.11 -38.06 27.36
C THR A 739 80.89 -37.69 25.88
N GLY A 740 81.88 -37.07 25.23
CA GLY A 740 81.72 -36.74 23.80
C GLY A 740 82.72 -35.83 23.07
N GLY A 741 83.82 -35.36 23.69
CA GLY A 741 84.96 -34.80 22.94
C GLY A 741 85.34 -33.35 23.27
N GLY A 742 86.13 -33.17 24.33
CA GLY A 742 86.83 -31.92 24.71
C GLY A 742 87.21 -31.96 26.19
N PRO A 743 88.20 -31.19 26.70
CA PRO A 743 88.43 -31.13 28.15
C PRO A 743 87.34 -30.29 28.83
N ALA A 744 86.70 -30.82 29.88
CA ALA A 744 85.90 -30.00 30.78
C ALA A 744 86.81 -29.04 31.54
N VAL A 745 86.63 -27.73 31.34
CA VAL A 745 87.45 -26.70 31.98
C VAL A 745 86.54 -25.84 32.85
N SER A 746 86.71 -25.95 34.17
CA SER A 746 86.11 -25.04 35.15
C SER A 746 87.21 -24.17 35.75
N ARG A 747 87.18 -22.87 35.46
CA ARG A 747 88.09 -21.88 36.05
C ARG A 747 87.33 -21.13 37.14
N LEU A 748 87.57 -21.49 38.39
CA LEU A 748 86.91 -20.90 39.55
C LEU A 748 87.53 -19.55 39.94
N ASN A 749 86.69 -18.58 40.32
CA ASN A 749 87.17 -17.34 40.94
C ASN A 749 87.57 -17.64 42.40
N LYS A 750 88.85 -17.40 42.75
CA LYS A 750 89.32 -17.51 44.15
C LYS A 750 88.62 -16.45 44.99
N LYS A 751 87.98 -16.85 46.10
CA LYS A 751 87.45 -15.91 47.11
C LYS A 751 88.59 -14.98 47.55
N LYS A 752 88.39 -13.67 47.48
CA LYS A 752 89.10 -12.71 48.31
C LYS A 752 88.41 -12.64 49.66
#